data_AF-A0AAN6E3I1-F1
#
_entry.id   AF-A0AAN6E3I1-F1
#
_cell.length_a   1.000
_cell.length_b   1.000
_cell.length_c   1.000
_cell.angle_alpha   90.00
_cell.angle_beta   90.00
_cell.angle_gamma   90.00
#
_symmetry.space_group_name_H-M   'P 1'
#
loop_
_entity.id
_entity.type
_entity.pdbx_description
1 polymer ?
#
loop_
_entity_poly.entity_id
_entity_poly.type
_entity_poly.pdbx_seq_one_letter_code
_entity_poly.pdbx_strand_id
1 'polypeptide(L)'
;MSDSPITNAPVGAQEKPILDQLVLARDQLLLLKQDKSTYVKSSDVLPLYEKVIDQVSILNDVRGPEHLVQNRVDTVLDDCLQLISLFFMAVGRNHEAPALYAMTGNIMRLCHHLKEAAFFSKKDLHKLRRQLLEVQSTMKDGKLPDETGATSSGQDLVVPLLNRCLKFTEIVEQNKGKIDERFKDTYDKLIEIRNQLERLTMTQAWSLRETDLFMWQRKLDRIDDSRRDGNFFDAEGHPADLHAQRTLLYLIRRGYAYIYQLLIASEPVSEALLPIYNQLLTLRRCLVEVKKSGGVSNPRELYPYSMKLNSIDNMRVDGKFQIGKDIPEGQGSVNDLLAECYELAYELRTAAEEENVPCAHQQVLALEEVITAILSGGHPTSAHYCRPDVATPVMSVLLQRAPPARVRCPLDLGSCSLSQRAARRAYAVHAQPGASPRRKAAVPPYQKILTKFEDVRAILGSEKLTLAEKILYAHLDNPEESLLTNTNNGKNIRGNANLKLKPDRVAMQDASAQMAILQFMTCNLPSTAVPASIHCDHMIVGEKGADTDLPNSIAGNKEVFDFLESAAKKYGIEFWPPGAGIIHQTVLEQYAAPGLMMLGTDSHTPNAGGLGAIAIGVGGADAVDALVDAPWELKAPKVLGVRLEGKLSGWASPKDVILHLAGRLTVRGGTGSVIEYHGPGVDSLSCTGMATICNMGAEVGATTSIFPFSENHIPYLQATGRDAIIDAIKGIAYGSDKHNFLRADAGAEYDDVININLSSLEPHINGPFTPDLSTPLSKFKEAVKTNKWPDTFSAGLIGSCTNSSYEDMTRAEDLVKQAQAAGLKPRSDFFITPGSEQVRATLEDNKTLDTFTSAGGIVLANACGPCIGQWKRTDGIKKGEDNAILCSYNRNFPGRNDGNPRTMSFLASPELVTAMAYSGSTSFNPLTDEIPIPDGGKFKFEPPKGAQLPGSGFAIGNPAFLPSSAEADPNVQVVVDPESDRLALLEPFEQFPEGELHGLKVLYKVKGQCTTDTISAAGPWLKYKGHLPNIAENTLIGAINAATGETNVAYDEDGSKTSIPELAKKWKEQGQHWLVVAEDNYGEGSAREHAALQPRYLGGQVILAKSFARIHETNLKKQGVVPLTFLNKEDYDRIDACDSMDTEGLWDVLKNHGQGEINVKVTKPNGESFVVPVKHTLSKDQCGFILAGSALNLLAKRQKPE
;
A
#
# COMPACT_ATOMS: atom_id res chain seq x y z
N MET A 1 0.48 -29.61 -11.57
CA MET A 1 0.87 -29.02 -12.87
C MET A 1 -0.05 -27.83 -13.06
N SER A 2 0.50 -26.62 -13.16
CA SER A 2 -0.27 -25.41 -13.44
C SER A 2 -0.33 -25.21 -14.95
N ASP A 3 -1.52 -24.90 -15.48
CA ASP A 3 -1.67 -24.56 -16.89
C ASP A 3 -0.96 -23.22 -17.19
N SER A 4 -0.39 -23.10 -18.39
CA SER A 4 0.39 -21.93 -18.79
C SER A 4 -0.53 -20.74 -19.11
N PRO A 5 -0.15 -19.47 -18.84
CA PRO A 5 -0.98 -18.33 -19.16
C PRO A 5 -1.10 -18.14 -20.68
N ILE A 6 -2.15 -18.73 -21.25
CA ILE A 6 -2.65 -18.39 -22.59
C ILE A 6 -3.46 -17.09 -22.45
N THR A 7 -3.10 -16.09 -23.24
CA THR A 7 -3.92 -14.89 -23.43
C THR A 7 -5.18 -15.27 -24.19
N ASN A 8 -6.24 -15.65 -23.47
CA ASN A 8 -7.53 -15.97 -24.05
C ASN A 8 -8.05 -14.77 -24.86
N ALA A 9 -8.39 -15.00 -26.13
CA ALA A 9 -8.98 -13.96 -26.97
C ALA A 9 -10.34 -13.49 -26.39
N PRO A 10 -10.81 -12.27 -26.71
CA PRO A 10 -12.16 -11.85 -26.33
C PRO A 10 -13.20 -12.79 -26.95
N VAL A 11 -14.24 -13.11 -26.16
CA VAL A 11 -15.33 -14.01 -26.58
C VAL A 11 -16.23 -13.30 -27.58
N GLY A 12 -16.45 -13.91 -28.75
CA GLY A 12 -17.30 -13.33 -29.79
C GLY A 12 -18.76 -13.15 -29.35
N ALA A 13 -19.44 -12.13 -29.87
CA ALA A 13 -20.81 -11.80 -29.46
C ALA A 13 -21.81 -12.96 -29.70
N GLN A 14 -21.58 -13.81 -30.70
CA GLN A 14 -22.38 -15.01 -30.98
C GLN A 14 -22.05 -16.20 -30.07
N GLU A 15 -20.84 -16.23 -29.49
CA GLU A 15 -20.40 -17.30 -28.58
C GLU A 15 -20.76 -17.02 -27.12
N LYS A 16 -21.01 -15.75 -26.76
CA LYS A 16 -21.33 -15.34 -25.39
C LYS A 16 -22.54 -16.08 -24.79
N PRO A 17 -23.68 -16.27 -25.49
CA PRO A 17 -24.80 -17.06 -24.95
C PRO A 17 -24.42 -18.52 -24.68
N ILE A 18 -23.52 -19.09 -25.49
CA ILE A 18 -23.03 -20.46 -25.36
C ILE A 18 -22.12 -20.58 -24.13
N LEU A 19 -21.21 -19.59 -23.93
CA LEU A 19 -20.41 -19.49 -22.71
C LEU A 19 -21.31 -19.42 -21.46
N ASP A 20 -22.35 -18.59 -21.48
CA ASP A 20 -23.23 -18.42 -20.32
C ASP A 20 -23.97 -19.74 -19.97
N GLN A 21 -24.42 -20.51 -20.96
CA GLN A 21 -24.98 -21.85 -20.74
C GLN A 21 -23.94 -22.88 -20.25
N LEU A 22 -22.72 -22.86 -20.81
CA LEU A 22 -21.65 -23.76 -20.38
C LEU A 22 -21.17 -23.45 -18.95
N VAL A 23 -21.13 -22.17 -18.54
CA VAL A 23 -20.86 -21.80 -17.14
C VAL A 23 -21.94 -22.35 -16.21
N LEU A 24 -23.22 -22.21 -16.57
CA LEU A 24 -24.33 -22.76 -15.77
C LEU A 24 -24.25 -24.29 -15.66
N ALA A 25 -23.91 -25.00 -16.74
CA ALA A 25 -23.72 -26.44 -16.72
C ALA A 25 -22.52 -26.85 -15.85
N ARG A 26 -21.37 -26.17 -16.00
CA ARG A 26 -20.17 -26.41 -15.19
C ARG A 26 -20.44 -26.20 -13.70
N ASP A 27 -21.12 -25.13 -13.34
CA ASP A 27 -21.34 -24.77 -11.95
C ASP A 27 -22.36 -25.73 -11.29
N GLN A 28 -23.34 -26.26 -12.06
CA GLN A 28 -24.19 -27.38 -11.64
C GLN A 28 -23.40 -28.69 -11.45
N LEU A 29 -22.45 -29.00 -12.35
CA LEU A 29 -21.53 -30.15 -12.22
C LEU A 29 -20.58 -30.00 -11.02
N LEU A 30 -20.16 -28.78 -10.68
CA LEU A 30 -19.34 -28.51 -9.49
C LEU A 30 -20.13 -28.70 -8.19
N LEU A 31 -21.39 -28.28 -8.14
CA LEU A 31 -22.28 -28.54 -6.99
C LEU A 31 -22.50 -30.05 -6.78
N LEU A 32 -22.78 -30.80 -7.84
CA LEU A 32 -22.86 -32.29 -7.82
C LEU A 32 -21.56 -32.98 -7.37
N LYS A 33 -20.40 -32.31 -7.48
CA LYS A 33 -19.10 -32.81 -7.03
C LYS A 33 -18.78 -32.43 -5.59
N GLN A 34 -19.44 -31.39 -5.08
CA GLN A 34 -19.27 -30.89 -3.71
C GLN A 34 -20.26 -31.54 -2.74
N ASP A 35 -21.46 -31.93 -3.20
CA ASP A 35 -22.37 -32.75 -2.39
C ASP A 35 -21.73 -34.11 -2.08
N LYS A 36 -21.64 -34.41 -0.78
CA LYS A 36 -21.16 -35.69 -0.23
C LYS A 36 -22.25 -36.40 0.59
N SER A 37 -23.47 -35.86 0.61
CA SER A 37 -24.61 -36.41 1.35
C SER A 37 -25.28 -37.56 0.60
N THR A 38 -25.14 -37.61 -0.72
CA THR A 38 -25.72 -38.65 -1.59
C THR A 38 -24.70 -39.25 -2.56
N TYR A 39 -24.94 -40.48 -3.01
CA TYR A 39 -24.19 -41.08 -4.11
C TYR A 39 -24.82 -40.65 -5.44
N VAL A 40 -24.04 -39.92 -6.25
CA VAL A 40 -24.41 -39.47 -7.61
C VAL A 40 -24.75 -40.66 -8.51
N LYS A 41 -25.85 -40.56 -9.27
CA LYS A 41 -26.33 -41.58 -10.20
C LYS A 41 -26.27 -41.08 -11.64
N SER A 42 -26.33 -42.00 -12.60
CA SER A 42 -26.39 -41.67 -14.03
C SER A 42 -27.53 -40.71 -14.39
N SER A 43 -28.67 -40.81 -13.70
CA SER A 43 -29.84 -39.92 -13.83
C SER A 43 -29.55 -38.44 -13.56
N ASP A 44 -28.55 -38.16 -12.74
CA ASP A 44 -28.31 -36.84 -12.17
C ASP A 44 -27.31 -36.05 -13.04
N VAL A 45 -26.59 -36.77 -13.90
CA VAL A 45 -25.47 -36.27 -14.73
C VAL A 45 -25.84 -36.27 -16.22
N LEU A 46 -26.64 -37.25 -16.69
CA LEU A 46 -27.10 -37.32 -18.09
C LEU A 46 -27.76 -36.01 -18.57
N PRO A 47 -28.69 -35.36 -17.84
CA PRO A 47 -29.31 -34.11 -18.29
C PRO A 47 -28.36 -32.89 -18.31
N LEU A 48 -27.18 -32.99 -17.71
CA LEU A 48 -26.13 -31.97 -17.79
C LEU A 48 -25.16 -32.27 -18.94
N TYR A 49 -24.89 -33.54 -19.19
CA TYR A 49 -24.13 -33.99 -20.35
C TYR A 49 -24.84 -33.64 -21.67
N GLU A 50 -26.14 -33.92 -21.79
CA GLU A 50 -26.95 -33.60 -22.97
C GLU A 50 -26.89 -32.09 -23.29
N LYS A 51 -27.13 -31.22 -22.30
CA LYS A 51 -27.01 -29.75 -22.46
C LYS A 51 -25.64 -29.31 -22.96
N VAL A 52 -24.56 -29.92 -22.46
CA VAL A 52 -23.19 -29.58 -22.90
C VAL A 52 -22.96 -30.01 -24.35
N ILE A 53 -23.51 -31.14 -24.78
CA ILE A 53 -23.48 -31.58 -26.19
C ILE A 53 -24.33 -30.66 -27.09
N ASP A 54 -25.51 -30.21 -26.65
CA ASP A 54 -26.32 -29.23 -27.38
C ASP A 54 -25.53 -27.92 -27.60
N GLN A 55 -24.86 -27.41 -26.56
CA GLN A 55 -24.01 -26.22 -26.68
C GLN A 55 -22.81 -26.44 -27.61
N VAL A 56 -22.24 -27.65 -27.65
CA VAL A 56 -21.17 -28.02 -28.59
C VAL A 56 -21.66 -28.01 -30.04
N SER A 57 -22.87 -28.49 -30.31
CA SER A 57 -23.44 -28.42 -31.66
C SER A 57 -23.58 -26.97 -32.13
N ILE A 58 -24.19 -26.12 -31.29
CA ILE A 58 -24.38 -24.69 -31.58
C ILE A 58 -23.02 -23.98 -31.74
N LEU A 59 -22.03 -24.34 -30.93
CA LEU A 59 -20.67 -23.76 -31.02
C LEU A 59 -19.97 -24.15 -32.34
N ASN A 60 -20.12 -25.38 -32.80
CA ASN A 60 -19.58 -25.84 -34.08
C ASN A 60 -20.25 -25.13 -35.26
N ASP A 61 -21.57 -24.93 -35.21
CA ASP A 61 -22.33 -24.18 -36.23
C ASP A 61 -21.91 -22.70 -36.29
N VAL A 62 -21.63 -22.07 -35.13
CA VAL A 62 -21.15 -20.68 -35.03
C VAL A 62 -19.70 -20.51 -35.50
N ARG A 63 -18.81 -21.47 -35.19
CA ARG A 63 -17.37 -21.35 -35.45
C ARG A 63 -16.89 -21.93 -36.78
N GLY A 64 -17.60 -22.93 -37.32
CA GLY A 64 -17.16 -23.68 -38.50
C GLY A 64 -15.94 -24.57 -38.26
N PRO A 65 -15.53 -25.36 -39.27
CA PRO A 65 -14.52 -26.42 -39.11
C PRO A 65 -13.06 -25.95 -39.01
N GLU A 66 -12.76 -24.66 -39.27
CA GLU A 66 -11.39 -24.14 -39.33
C GLU A 66 -11.03 -23.16 -38.19
N HIS A 67 -11.78 -23.17 -37.09
CA HIS A 67 -11.52 -22.25 -35.97
C HIS A 67 -10.21 -22.59 -35.23
N LEU A 68 -9.27 -21.63 -35.19
CA LEU A 68 -7.91 -21.80 -34.66
C LEU A 68 -7.60 -20.97 -33.39
N VAL A 69 -8.51 -20.09 -32.97
CA VAL A 69 -8.35 -19.24 -31.80
C VAL A 69 -8.97 -19.92 -30.57
N GLN A 70 -8.34 -19.82 -29.41
CA GLN A 70 -8.93 -20.27 -28.14
C GLN A 70 -9.37 -19.06 -27.31
N ASN A 71 -10.56 -19.15 -26.73
CA ASN A 71 -11.06 -18.16 -25.78
C ASN A 71 -11.70 -18.85 -24.55
N ARG A 72 -12.38 -18.06 -23.71
CA ARG A 72 -12.97 -18.54 -22.46
C ARG A 72 -14.04 -19.63 -22.65
N VAL A 73 -14.71 -19.69 -23.81
CA VAL A 73 -15.68 -20.76 -24.15
C VAL A 73 -14.97 -22.11 -24.14
N ASP A 74 -13.80 -22.20 -24.78
CA ASP A 74 -12.99 -23.42 -24.86
C ASP A 74 -12.54 -23.90 -23.47
N THR A 75 -12.15 -22.97 -22.60
CA THR A 75 -11.74 -23.29 -21.22
C THR A 75 -12.90 -23.85 -20.40
N VAL A 76 -14.08 -23.21 -20.45
CA VAL A 76 -15.26 -23.65 -19.69
C VAL A 76 -15.86 -24.93 -20.27
N LEU A 77 -15.74 -25.15 -21.58
CA LEU A 77 -16.13 -26.42 -22.21
C LEU A 77 -15.24 -27.59 -21.75
N ASP A 78 -13.92 -27.41 -21.68
CA ASP A 78 -13.02 -28.45 -21.15
C ASP A 78 -13.31 -28.70 -19.65
N ASP A 79 -13.55 -27.66 -18.84
CA ASP A 79 -14.00 -27.80 -17.44
C ASP A 79 -15.25 -28.72 -17.35
N CYS A 80 -16.28 -28.44 -18.16
CA CYS A 80 -17.52 -29.23 -18.19
C CYS A 80 -17.24 -30.70 -18.50
N LEU A 81 -16.51 -30.96 -19.59
CA LEU A 81 -16.28 -32.31 -20.10
C LEU A 81 -15.38 -33.12 -19.16
N GLN A 82 -14.40 -32.50 -18.51
CA GLN A 82 -13.57 -33.13 -17.47
C GLN A 82 -14.41 -33.52 -16.24
N LEU A 83 -15.36 -32.67 -15.81
CA LEU A 83 -16.27 -32.98 -14.70
C LEU A 83 -17.24 -34.11 -15.04
N ILE A 84 -17.88 -34.06 -16.21
CA ILE A 84 -18.78 -35.13 -16.68
C ILE A 84 -18.02 -36.46 -16.79
N SER A 85 -16.79 -36.43 -17.30
CA SER A 85 -15.93 -37.61 -17.41
C SER A 85 -15.67 -38.27 -16.05
N LEU A 86 -15.36 -37.47 -15.03
CA LEU A 86 -15.15 -37.93 -13.65
C LEU A 86 -16.42 -38.59 -13.07
N PHE A 87 -17.60 -38.02 -13.35
CA PHE A 87 -18.86 -38.63 -12.93
C PHE A 87 -19.18 -39.93 -13.67
N PHE A 88 -18.99 -40.00 -15.00
CA PHE A 88 -19.22 -41.21 -15.78
C PHE A 88 -18.33 -42.37 -15.32
N MET A 89 -17.06 -42.09 -14.99
CA MET A 89 -16.17 -43.08 -14.35
C MET A 89 -16.67 -43.49 -12.95
N ALA A 90 -17.14 -42.53 -12.13
CA ALA A 90 -17.65 -42.81 -10.78
C ALA A 90 -18.93 -43.68 -10.77
N VAL A 91 -19.81 -43.56 -11.78
CA VAL A 91 -20.98 -44.44 -11.96
C VAL A 91 -20.68 -45.72 -12.75
N GLY A 92 -19.40 -46.00 -13.04
CA GLY A 92 -18.94 -47.24 -13.68
C GLY A 92 -18.98 -47.28 -15.22
N ARG A 93 -19.44 -46.20 -15.87
CA ARG A 93 -19.63 -46.07 -17.33
C ARG A 93 -18.33 -45.72 -18.07
N ASN A 94 -17.28 -46.49 -17.75
CA ASN A 94 -15.87 -46.21 -18.08
C ASN A 94 -15.51 -46.26 -19.58
N HIS A 95 -16.37 -46.84 -20.43
CA HIS A 95 -16.07 -47.10 -21.85
C HIS A 95 -16.85 -46.20 -22.82
N GLU A 96 -17.67 -45.28 -22.31
CA GLU A 96 -18.44 -44.32 -23.13
C GLU A 96 -17.66 -43.04 -23.41
N ALA A 97 -18.09 -42.28 -24.43
CA ALA A 97 -17.43 -41.04 -24.85
C ALA A 97 -17.09 -40.08 -23.67
N PRO A 98 -17.98 -39.83 -22.68
CA PRO A 98 -17.66 -38.87 -21.63
C PRO A 98 -16.51 -39.36 -20.73
N ALA A 99 -16.50 -40.64 -20.32
CA ALA A 99 -15.40 -41.21 -19.54
C ALA A 99 -14.07 -41.22 -20.35
N LEU A 100 -14.15 -41.47 -21.65
CA LEU A 100 -12.99 -41.47 -22.54
C LEU A 100 -12.45 -40.06 -22.83
N TYR A 101 -13.25 -39.00 -22.67
CA TYR A 101 -12.83 -37.61 -22.93
C TYR A 101 -11.66 -37.19 -22.01
N ALA A 102 -11.79 -37.29 -20.69
CA ALA A 102 -10.71 -36.87 -19.79
C ALA A 102 -9.44 -37.71 -19.99
N MET A 103 -9.54 -39.03 -20.24
CA MET A 103 -8.36 -39.84 -20.55
C MET A 103 -7.68 -39.36 -21.85
N THR A 104 -8.45 -39.12 -22.91
CA THR A 104 -7.89 -38.72 -24.21
C THR A 104 -7.33 -37.29 -24.16
N GLY A 105 -7.99 -36.37 -23.46
CA GLY A 105 -7.51 -35.01 -23.20
C GLY A 105 -6.26 -34.97 -22.30
N ASN A 106 -6.19 -35.80 -21.27
CA ASN A 106 -4.98 -35.93 -20.45
C ASN A 106 -3.83 -36.58 -21.23
N ILE A 107 -4.09 -37.55 -22.11
CA ILE A 107 -3.08 -38.07 -23.04
C ILE A 107 -2.65 -36.97 -24.04
N MET A 108 -3.54 -36.08 -24.49
CA MET A 108 -3.17 -34.92 -25.31
C MET A 108 -2.23 -33.97 -24.55
N ARG A 109 -2.59 -33.57 -23.32
CA ARG A 109 -1.76 -32.72 -22.45
C ARG A 109 -0.38 -33.37 -22.19
N LEU A 110 -0.33 -34.68 -21.92
CA LEU A 110 0.91 -35.43 -21.79
C LEU A 110 1.72 -35.49 -23.09
N CYS A 111 1.07 -35.68 -24.25
CA CYS A 111 1.76 -35.65 -25.55
C CYS A 111 2.36 -34.27 -25.84
N HIS A 112 1.64 -33.19 -25.52
CA HIS A 112 2.17 -31.83 -25.56
C HIS A 112 3.42 -31.69 -24.68
N HIS A 113 3.36 -32.12 -23.42
CA HIS A 113 4.53 -32.12 -22.52
C HIS A 113 5.70 -33.00 -23.03
N LEU A 114 5.45 -34.11 -23.73
CA LEU A 114 6.51 -34.92 -24.35
C LEU A 114 7.14 -34.26 -25.59
N LYS A 115 6.36 -33.50 -26.38
CA LYS A 115 6.89 -32.66 -27.48
C LYS A 115 7.71 -31.48 -26.94
N GLU A 116 7.25 -30.89 -25.85
CA GLU A 116 7.89 -29.80 -25.13
C GLU A 116 9.24 -30.24 -24.52
N ALA A 117 9.27 -31.35 -23.77
CA ALA A 117 10.46 -31.86 -23.08
C ALA A 117 11.66 -32.18 -23.99
N ALA A 118 11.43 -32.32 -25.30
CA ALA A 118 12.37 -32.65 -26.38
C ALA A 118 13.06 -34.03 -26.29
N PHE A 119 13.23 -34.58 -25.08
CA PHE A 119 13.66 -35.95 -24.82
C PHE A 119 12.53 -36.74 -24.15
N PHE A 120 12.17 -37.88 -24.73
CA PHE A 120 11.17 -38.80 -24.19
C PHE A 120 11.66 -40.24 -24.28
N SER A 121 11.26 -41.05 -23.30
CA SER A 121 11.47 -42.50 -23.35
C SER A 121 10.47 -43.13 -24.34
N LYS A 122 10.99 -43.94 -25.27
CA LYS A 122 10.14 -44.73 -26.19
C LYS A 122 9.12 -45.59 -25.45
N LYS A 123 9.47 -46.09 -24.27
CA LYS A 123 8.59 -46.94 -23.44
C LYS A 123 7.32 -46.19 -23.04
N ASP A 124 7.42 -44.90 -22.78
CA ASP A 124 6.32 -44.08 -22.30
C ASP A 124 5.47 -43.54 -23.47
N LEU A 125 6.10 -43.16 -24.60
CA LEU A 125 5.36 -42.85 -25.83
C LEU A 125 4.59 -44.09 -26.34
N HIS A 126 5.21 -45.28 -26.34
CA HIS A 126 4.53 -46.53 -26.68
C HIS A 126 3.44 -46.92 -25.66
N LYS A 127 3.55 -46.51 -24.38
CA LYS A 127 2.49 -46.71 -23.38
C LYS A 127 1.27 -45.83 -23.69
N LEU A 128 1.48 -44.53 -23.92
CA LEU A 128 0.40 -43.63 -24.32
C LEU A 128 -0.24 -44.06 -25.65
N ARG A 129 0.58 -44.38 -26.66
CA ARG A 129 0.11 -44.91 -27.96
C ARG A 129 -0.69 -46.21 -27.80
N ARG A 130 -0.30 -47.11 -26.88
CA ARG A 130 -1.09 -48.32 -26.57
C ARG A 130 -2.45 -47.99 -25.97
N GLN A 131 -2.54 -47.06 -25.02
CA GLN A 131 -3.81 -46.65 -24.42
C GLN A 131 -4.75 -46.01 -25.45
N LEU A 132 -4.21 -45.21 -26.39
CA LEU A 132 -4.99 -44.67 -27.52
C LEU A 132 -5.47 -45.76 -28.48
N LEU A 133 -4.61 -46.74 -28.81
CA LEU A 133 -4.99 -47.90 -29.64
C LEU A 133 -6.01 -48.82 -28.95
N GLU A 134 -5.97 -48.91 -27.62
CA GLU A 134 -6.93 -49.66 -26.81
C GLU A 134 -8.33 -49.01 -26.89
N VAL A 135 -8.42 -47.68 -26.79
CA VAL A 135 -9.68 -46.94 -27.09
C VAL A 135 -10.10 -47.10 -28.55
N GLN A 136 -9.15 -47.05 -29.50
CA GLN A 136 -9.48 -47.27 -30.91
C GLN A 136 -10.01 -48.69 -31.18
N SER A 137 -9.63 -49.68 -30.36
CA SER A 137 -10.09 -51.07 -30.50
C SER A 137 -11.51 -51.34 -29.98
N THR A 138 -12.12 -50.42 -29.20
CA THR A 138 -13.53 -50.53 -28.80
C THR A 138 -14.49 -49.95 -29.86
N MET A 139 -13.96 -49.25 -30.87
CA MET A 139 -14.73 -48.68 -31.96
C MET A 139 -15.17 -49.74 -32.98
N LYS A 140 -16.37 -49.59 -33.53
CA LYS A 140 -16.92 -50.44 -34.61
C LYS A 140 -17.16 -49.58 -35.85
N ASP A 141 -16.67 -50.01 -37.01
CA ASP A 141 -16.81 -49.29 -38.29
C ASP A 141 -16.41 -47.80 -38.23
N GLY A 142 -15.38 -47.49 -37.44
CA GLY A 142 -14.89 -46.11 -37.22
C GLY A 142 -15.74 -45.27 -36.26
N LYS A 143 -16.73 -45.87 -35.59
CA LYS A 143 -17.64 -45.19 -34.63
C LYS A 143 -17.49 -45.71 -33.21
N LEU A 144 -17.79 -44.86 -32.23
CA LEU A 144 -17.80 -45.24 -30.82
C LEU A 144 -19.21 -45.70 -30.39
N PRO A 145 -19.39 -46.94 -29.92
CA PRO A 145 -20.70 -47.44 -29.50
C PRO A 145 -21.14 -46.89 -28.13
N ASP A 146 -22.45 -46.73 -27.95
CA ASP A 146 -23.11 -46.53 -26.65
C ASP A 146 -23.57 -47.85 -26.00
N GLU A 147 -24.23 -47.77 -24.83
CA GLU A 147 -24.76 -48.93 -24.09
C GLU A 147 -25.81 -49.76 -24.87
N THR A 148 -26.44 -49.19 -25.90
CA THR A 148 -27.38 -49.90 -26.79
C THR A 148 -26.69 -50.48 -28.04
N GLY A 149 -25.42 -50.11 -28.28
CA GLY A 149 -24.68 -50.42 -29.49
C GLY A 149 -24.93 -49.45 -30.65
N ALA A 150 -25.64 -48.33 -30.43
CA ALA A 150 -25.79 -47.24 -31.38
C ALA A 150 -24.61 -46.27 -31.31
N THR A 151 -24.63 -45.16 -32.07
CA THR A 151 -23.51 -44.21 -32.14
C THR A 151 -23.59 -43.19 -30.99
N SER A 152 -22.58 -43.17 -30.12
CA SER A 152 -22.53 -42.26 -28.97
C SER A 152 -22.55 -40.78 -29.36
N SER A 153 -23.40 -39.97 -28.74
CA SER A 153 -23.55 -38.53 -29.00
C SER A 153 -22.27 -37.71 -28.77
N GLY A 154 -21.41 -38.12 -27.83
CA GLY A 154 -20.10 -37.48 -27.59
C GLY A 154 -18.99 -37.84 -28.59
N GLN A 155 -19.27 -38.62 -29.63
CA GLN A 155 -18.26 -39.10 -30.57
C GLN A 155 -17.48 -37.97 -31.24
N ASP A 156 -18.15 -36.88 -31.62
CA ASP A 156 -17.56 -35.82 -32.43
C ASP A 156 -16.63 -34.90 -31.62
N LEU A 157 -16.60 -35.04 -30.30
CA LEU A 157 -15.54 -34.51 -29.43
C LEU A 157 -14.37 -35.49 -29.30
N VAL A 158 -14.67 -36.76 -29.02
CA VAL A 158 -13.68 -37.76 -28.59
C VAL A 158 -12.88 -38.34 -29.77
N VAL A 159 -13.53 -38.65 -30.89
CA VAL A 159 -12.87 -39.28 -32.04
C VAL A 159 -11.91 -38.33 -32.75
N PRO A 160 -12.23 -37.04 -33.00
CA PRO A 160 -11.25 -36.09 -33.50
C PRO A 160 -10.08 -35.86 -32.53
N LEU A 161 -10.34 -35.84 -31.22
CA LEU A 161 -9.29 -35.71 -30.20
C LEU A 161 -8.37 -36.96 -30.16
N LEU A 162 -8.95 -38.17 -30.24
CA LEU A 162 -8.24 -39.46 -30.32
C LEU A 162 -7.37 -39.54 -31.58
N ASN A 163 -7.92 -39.20 -32.75
CA ASN A 163 -7.19 -39.17 -34.00
C ASN A 163 -6.06 -38.12 -33.98
N ARG A 164 -6.31 -36.95 -33.36
CA ARG A 164 -5.28 -35.92 -33.14
C ARG A 164 -4.18 -36.43 -32.21
N CYS A 165 -4.52 -37.12 -31.11
CA CYS A 165 -3.56 -37.76 -30.21
C CYS A 165 -2.69 -38.81 -30.92
N LEU A 166 -3.31 -39.73 -31.68
CA LEU A 166 -2.60 -40.77 -32.44
C LEU A 166 -1.61 -40.14 -33.43
N LYS A 167 -2.07 -39.21 -34.28
CA LYS A 167 -1.23 -38.48 -35.23
C LYS A 167 -0.13 -37.66 -34.53
N PHE A 168 -0.39 -37.13 -33.34
CA PHE A 168 0.62 -36.42 -32.55
C PHE A 168 1.70 -37.39 -32.02
N THR A 169 1.33 -38.58 -31.54
CA THR A 169 2.33 -39.60 -31.13
C THR A 169 3.22 -40.01 -32.31
N GLU A 170 2.67 -40.07 -33.53
CA GLU A 170 3.44 -40.34 -34.75
C GLU A 170 4.40 -39.19 -35.11
N ILE A 171 3.95 -37.94 -35.03
CA ILE A 171 4.82 -36.77 -35.29
C ILE A 171 5.97 -36.71 -34.27
N VAL A 172 5.71 -37.00 -32.99
CA VAL A 172 6.74 -37.06 -31.94
C VAL A 172 7.73 -38.22 -32.20
N GLU A 173 7.23 -39.39 -32.63
CA GLU A 173 8.04 -40.56 -33.00
C GLU A 173 8.89 -40.33 -34.27
N GLN A 174 8.40 -39.52 -35.22
CA GLN A 174 9.11 -39.11 -36.44
C GLN A 174 10.20 -38.07 -36.17
N ASN A 175 9.88 -36.99 -35.43
CA ASN A 175 10.78 -35.85 -35.25
C ASN A 175 11.98 -36.12 -34.32
N LYS A 176 11.85 -37.05 -33.36
CA LYS A 176 12.97 -37.56 -32.52
C LYS A 176 13.80 -36.47 -31.82
N GLY A 177 13.18 -35.36 -31.43
CA GLY A 177 13.87 -34.25 -30.74
C GLY A 177 14.84 -33.44 -31.63
N LYS A 178 14.75 -33.56 -32.97
CA LYS A 178 15.48 -32.70 -33.89
C LYS A 178 14.80 -31.34 -34.02
N ILE A 179 15.56 -30.27 -33.79
CA ILE A 179 15.20 -28.90 -34.21
C ILE A 179 15.80 -28.61 -35.61
N ASP A 180 15.25 -27.61 -36.31
CA ASP A 180 15.85 -27.01 -37.51
C ASP A 180 17.29 -26.53 -37.21
N GLU A 181 18.22 -26.81 -38.13
CA GLU A 181 19.65 -26.53 -37.91
C GLU A 181 19.95 -25.04 -37.71
N ARG A 182 19.10 -24.13 -38.25
CA ARG A 182 19.21 -22.68 -38.06
C ARG A 182 19.05 -22.23 -36.61
N PHE A 183 18.36 -23.03 -35.79
CA PHE A 183 18.03 -22.73 -34.38
C PHE A 183 18.77 -23.64 -33.38
N LYS A 184 19.69 -24.46 -33.89
CA LYS A 184 20.37 -25.51 -33.13
C LYS A 184 21.30 -24.97 -32.06
N ASP A 185 22.04 -23.90 -32.35
CA ASP A 185 22.90 -23.21 -31.36
C ASP A 185 22.10 -22.70 -30.15
N THR A 186 20.96 -22.04 -30.40
CA THR A 186 20.05 -21.57 -29.35
C THR A 186 19.46 -22.73 -28.55
N TYR A 187 19.08 -23.82 -29.22
CA TYR A 187 18.55 -25.03 -28.59
C TYR A 187 19.58 -25.73 -27.72
N ASP A 188 20.80 -25.95 -28.22
CA ASP A 188 21.86 -26.64 -27.50
C ASP A 188 22.27 -25.85 -26.23
N LYS A 189 22.34 -24.51 -26.32
CA LYS A 189 22.55 -23.61 -25.15
C LYS A 189 21.45 -23.75 -24.10
N LEU A 190 20.18 -23.76 -24.52
CA LEU A 190 19.04 -23.90 -23.60
C LEU A 190 18.94 -25.31 -22.98
N ILE A 191 19.28 -26.34 -23.74
CA ILE A 191 19.44 -27.72 -23.24
C ILE A 191 20.56 -27.77 -22.20
N GLU A 192 21.71 -27.13 -22.42
CA GLU A 192 22.82 -27.08 -21.47
C GLU A 192 22.41 -26.43 -20.14
N ILE A 193 21.83 -25.22 -20.20
CA ILE A 193 21.36 -24.47 -19.02
C ILE A 193 20.33 -25.28 -18.23
N ARG A 194 19.33 -25.87 -18.91
CA ARG A 194 18.33 -26.75 -18.28
C ARG A 194 19.01 -27.93 -17.58
N ASN A 195 19.92 -28.61 -18.25
CA ASN A 195 20.61 -29.81 -17.73
C ASN A 195 21.57 -29.47 -16.57
N GLN A 196 22.08 -28.24 -16.49
CA GLN A 196 22.91 -27.78 -15.38
C GLN A 196 22.05 -27.45 -14.15
N LEU A 197 20.96 -26.69 -14.33
CA LEU A 197 19.97 -26.41 -13.28
C LEU A 197 19.33 -27.69 -12.72
N GLU A 198 19.04 -28.68 -13.58
CA GLU A 198 18.47 -29.97 -13.21
C GLU A 198 19.45 -30.89 -12.44
N ARG A 199 20.77 -30.65 -12.55
CA ARG A 199 21.76 -31.31 -11.68
C ARG A 199 21.87 -30.62 -10.33
N LEU A 200 21.73 -29.30 -10.28
CA LEU A 200 21.77 -28.52 -9.04
C LEU A 200 20.63 -28.91 -8.10
N THR A 201 19.39 -29.03 -8.61
CA THR A 201 18.23 -29.54 -7.84
C THR A 201 18.42 -30.96 -7.31
N MET A 202 19.13 -31.81 -8.06
CA MET A 202 19.32 -33.23 -7.72
C MET A 202 20.51 -33.51 -6.79
N THR A 203 21.43 -32.55 -6.58
CA THR A 203 22.74 -32.85 -5.94
C THR A 203 23.13 -31.92 -4.79
N GLN A 204 22.86 -30.60 -4.85
CA GLN A 204 23.36 -29.64 -3.85
C GLN A 204 22.41 -28.44 -3.59
N ALA A 205 21.12 -28.69 -3.34
CA ALA A 205 20.17 -27.63 -2.96
C ALA A 205 20.59 -26.84 -1.69
N TRP A 206 21.20 -27.55 -0.72
CA TRP A 206 21.60 -27.09 0.61
C TRP A 206 22.70 -26.00 0.64
N SER A 207 23.45 -25.84 -0.46
CA SER A 207 24.68 -25.02 -0.51
C SER A 207 24.70 -24.04 -1.68
N LEU A 208 23.54 -23.77 -2.28
CA LEU A 208 23.37 -22.81 -3.36
C LEU A 208 22.94 -21.45 -2.79
N ARG A 209 23.68 -20.40 -3.15
CA ARG A 209 23.30 -19.02 -2.83
C ARG A 209 22.41 -18.46 -3.94
N GLU A 210 21.57 -17.49 -3.63
CA GLU A 210 20.75 -16.80 -4.64
C GLU A 210 21.62 -16.21 -5.78
N THR A 211 22.83 -15.76 -5.44
CA THR A 211 23.83 -15.23 -6.37
C THR A 211 24.34 -16.25 -7.39
N ASP A 212 24.43 -17.54 -7.03
CA ASP A 212 24.79 -18.62 -7.95
C ASP A 212 23.65 -18.92 -8.95
N LEU A 213 22.40 -18.69 -8.53
CA LEU A 213 21.19 -18.91 -9.33
C LEU A 213 20.91 -17.75 -10.29
N PHE A 214 21.19 -16.51 -9.88
CA PHE A 214 21.09 -15.31 -10.71
C PHE A 214 21.94 -15.39 -12.00
N MET A 215 23.11 -16.04 -11.94
CA MET A 215 23.97 -16.27 -13.10
C MET A 215 23.36 -17.22 -14.15
N TRP A 216 22.38 -18.04 -13.77
CA TRP A 216 21.59 -18.84 -14.71
C TRP A 216 20.40 -18.06 -15.25
N GLN A 217 19.80 -17.19 -14.43
CA GLN A 217 18.71 -16.30 -14.85
C GLN A 217 19.15 -15.39 -16.00
N ARG A 218 20.26 -14.64 -15.84
CA ARG A 218 20.79 -13.77 -16.91
C ARG A 218 21.20 -14.51 -18.20
N LYS A 219 21.45 -15.82 -18.15
CA LYS A 219 21.69 -16.64 -19.36
C LYS A 219 20.39 -16.96 -20.10
N LEU A 220 19.27 -17.13 -19.38
CA LEU A 220 17.95 -17.33 -19.98
C LEU A 220 17.39 -16.01 -20.51
N ASP A 221 17.50 -14.92 -19.73
CA ASP A 221 17.02 -13.58 -20.10
C ASP A 221 17.57 -13.17 -21.48
N ARG A 222 18.91 -13.23 -21.65
CA ARG A 222 19.59 -12.94 -22.92
C ARG A 222 19.13 -13.76 -24.13
N ILE A 223 18.57 -14.95 -23.91
CA ILE A 223 18.05 -15.80 -24.98
C ILE A 223 16.56 -15.47 -25.22
N ASP A 224 15.78 -15.20 -24.18
CA ASP A 224 14.37 -14.84 -24.32
C ASP A 224 14.17 -13.42 -24.90
N ASP A 225 15.08 -12.49 -24.61
CA ASP A 225 15.19 -11.14 -25.16
C ASP A 225 15.55 -11.12 -26.66
N SER A 226 16.10 -12.21 -27.21
CA SER A 226 16.46 -12.29 -28.64
C SER A 226 15.25 -12.41 -29.58
N ARG A 227 14.04 -12.50 -29.03
CA ARG A 227 12.78 -12.65 -29.75
C ARG A 227 12.24 -11.31 -30.25
N ARG A 228 11.75 -11.28 -31.49
CA ARG A 228 11.01 -10.14 -32.07
C ARG A 228 9.54 -10.53 -32.20
N ASP A 229 8.62 -9.67 -31.75
CA ASP A 229 7.17 -9.94 -31.71
C ASP A 229 6.82 -11.32 -31.12
N GLY A 230 7.57 -11.72 -30.07
CA GLY A 230 7.44 -13.01 -29.39
C GLY A 230 8.08 -14.21 -30.08
N ASN A 231 8.60 -14.07 -31.30
CA ASN A 231 9.14 -15.13 -32.15
C ASN A 231 10.68 -15.11 -32.25
N PHE A 232 11.30 -16.28 -32.39
CA PHE A 232 12.71 -16.45 -32.76
C PHE A 232 12.89 -16.33 -34.27
N PHE A 233 14.05 -15.83 -34.68
CA PHE A 233 14.42 -15.62 -36.07
C PHE A 233 15.84 -16.12 -36.32
N ASP A 234 16.12 -16.59 -37.54
CA ASP A 234 17.48 -16.91 -37.98
C ASP A 234 18.30 -15.64 -38.26
N ALA A 235 19.58 -15.81 -38.61
CA ALA A 235 20.50 -14.70 -38.86
C ALA A 235 20.07 -13.85 -40.07
N GLU A 236 19.39 -14.48 -41.03
CA GLU A 236 18.85 -13.88 -42.24
C GLU A 236 17.49 -13.17 -42.01
N GLY A 237 16.85 -13.41 -40.85
CA GLY A 237 15.61 -12.74 -40.45
C GLY A 237 14.32 -13.48 -40.80
N HIS A 238 14.36 -14.78 -41.07
CA HIS A 238 13.15 -15.62 -41.20
C HIS A 238 12.73 -16.19 -39.83
N PRO A 239 11.42 -16.30 -39.54
CA PRO A 239 10.95 -16.86 -38.28
C PRO A 239 11.24 -18.36 -38.16
N ALA A 240 11.41 -18.82 -36.92
CA ALA A 240 11.46 -20.23 -36.59
C ALA A 240 10.15 -20.94 -36.95
N ASP A 241 10.23 -22.22 -37.34
CA ASP A 241 9.02 -23.03 -37.53
C ASP A 241 8.28 -23.25 -36.20
N LEU A 242 6.99 -23.60 -36.28
CA LEU A 242 6.12 -23.72 -35.09
C LEU A 242 6.53 -24.84 -34.11
N HIS A 243 7.38 -25.79 -34.52
CA HIS A 243 8.02 -26.75 -33.63
C HIS A 243 9.25 -26.14 -32.95
N ALA A 244 10.18 -25.58 -33.72
CA ALA A 244 11.38 -24.92 -33.22
C ALA A 244 11.02 -23.82 -32.22
N GLN A 245 10.10 -22.92 -32.58
CA GLN A 245 9.60 -21.82 -31.77
C GLN A 245 9.10 -22.29 -30.39
N ARG A 246 8.26 -23.33 -30.38
CA ARG A 246 7.67 -23.86 -29.14
C ARG A 246 8.67 -24.61 -28.28
N THR A 247 9.60 -25.35 -28.89
CA THR A 247 10.64 -26.09 -28.18
C THR A 247 11.65 -25.16 -27.51
N LEU A 248 12.07 -24.06 -28.16
CA LEU A 248 12.92 -23.04 -27.54
C LEU A 248 12.22 -22.34 -26.36
N LEU A 249 10.98 -21.87 -26.57
CA LEU A 249 10.18 -21.21 -25.52
C LEU A 249 9.93 -22.12 -24.31
N TYR A 250 9.74 -23.43 -24.50
CA TYR A 250 9.61 -24.37 -23.40
C TYR A 250 10.89 -24.47 -22.57
N LEU A 251 12.06 -24.62 -23.21
CA LEU A 251 13.33 -24.80 -22.50
C LEU A 251 13.66 -23.58 -21.64
N ILE A 252 13.36 -22.36 -22.13
CA ILE A 252 13.47 -21.11 -21.37
C ILE A 252 12.58 -21.15 -20.13
N ARG A 253 11.28 -21.39 -20.32
CA ARG A 253 10.28 -21.48 -19.22
C ARG A 253 10.66 -22.55 -18.20
N ARG A 254 11.22 -23.68 -18.64
CA ARG A 254 11.69 -24.77 -17.77
C ARG A 254 12.95 -24.39 -16.98
N GLY A 255 13.85 -23.61 -17.58
CA GLY A 255 15.01 -23.02 -16.90
C GLY A 255 14.59 -22.11 -15.74
N TYR A 256 13.71 -21.13 -16.00
CA TYR A 256 13.18 -20.25 -14.95
C TYR A 256 12.47 -21.02 -13.84
N ALA A 257 11.70 -22.06 -14.18
CA ALA A 257 11.02 -22.90 -13.20
C ALA A 257 12.00 -23.63 -12.25
N TYR A 258 13.15 -24.10 -12.75
CA TYR A 258 14.19 -24.70 -11.89
C TYR A 258 14.92 -23.66 -11.03
N ILE A 259 15.17 -22.46 -11.54
CA ILE A 259 15.74 -21.35 -10.75
C ILE A 259 14.82 -21.00 -9.58
N TYR A 260 13.53 -20.81 -9.84
CA TYR A 260 12.53 -20.49 -8.82
C TYR A 260 12.39 -21.62 -7.76
N GLN A 261 12.45 -22.89 -8.19
CA GLN A 261 12.45 -24.03 -7.27
C GLN A 261 13.71 -24.07 -6.37
N LEU A 262 14.87 -23.66 -6.89
CA LEU A 262 16.13 -23.62 -6.14
C LEU A 262 16.18 -22.45 -5.14
N LEU A 263 15.69 -21.27 -5.52
CA LEU A 263 15.62 -20.09 -4.65
C LEU A 263 14.76 -20.34 -3.39
N ILE A 264 13.69 -21.14 -3.50
CA ILE A 264 12.83 -21.52 -2.38
C ILE A 264 13.52 -22.50 -1.39
N ALA A 265 14.66 -23.09 -1.77
CA ALA A 265 15.28 -24.20 -1.05
C ALA A 265 16.61 -23.86 -0.31
N SER A 266 17.12 -22.63 -0.42
CA SER A 266 18.38 -22.22 0.21
C SER A 266 18.20 -21.75 1.67
N GLU A 267 19.06 -22.22 2.59
CA GLU A 267 19.09 -21.77 3.99
C GLU A 267 19.98 -20.53 4.22
N PRO A 268 19.70 -19.68 5.24
CA PRO A 268 20.30 -18.34 5.37
C PRO A 268 21.68 -18.28 6.07
N VAL A 269 22.31 -19.41 6.41
CA VAL A 269 23.59 -19.44 7.16
C VAL A 269 24.58 -20.40 6.50
N SER A 270 25.77 -19.90 6.17
CA SER A 270 26.83 -20.69 5.52
C SER A 270 27.37 -21.81 6.42
N GLU A 271 27.86 -22.89 5.80
CA GLU A 271 28.42 -24.08 6.47
C GLU A 271 29.50 -23.73 7.50
N ALA A 272 30.30 -22.69 7.21
CA ALA A 272 31.31 -22.13 8.10
C ALA A 272 30.77 -21.63 9.46
N LEU A 273 29.54 -21.09 9.48
CA LEU A 273 28.90 -20.55 10.69
C LEU A 273 27.95 -21.54 11.37
N LEU A 274 27.53 -22.62 10.72
CA LEU A 274 26.67 -23.64 11.32
C LEU A 274 27.19 -24.19 12.67
N PRO A 275 28.50 -24.40 12.91
CA PRO A 275 29.00 -24.82 14.23
C PRO A 275 28.75 -23.79 15.34
N ILE A 276 28.73 -22.51 15.02
CA ILE A 276 28.49 -21.40 15.97
C ILE A 276 26.98 -21.21 16.15
N TYR A 277 26.23 -21.14 15.05
CA TYR A 277 24.78 -21.02 15.03
C TYR A 277 24.09 -22.14 15.83
N ASN A 278 24.51 -23.39 15.65
CA ASN A 278 23.96 -24.53 16.41
C ASN A 278 24.32 -24.50 17.91
N GLN A 279 25.50 -23.96 18.29
CA GLN A 279 25.85 -23.76 19.70
C GLN A 279 24.97 -22.67 20.34
N LEU A 280 24.68 -21.59 19.62
CA LEU A 280 23.78 -20.53 20.08
C LEU A 280 22.31 -21.00 20.14
N LEU A 281 21.83 -21.77 19.15
CA LEU A 281 20.51 -22.41 19.23
C LEU A 281 20.38 -23.34 20.44
N THR A 282 21.48 -24.00 20.83
CA THR A 282 21.51 -24.86 22.02
C THR A 282 21.50 -24.03 23.32
N LEU A 283 22.32 -22.98 23.40
CA LEU A 283 22.32 -22.03 24.53
C LEU A 283 20.95 -21.38 24.74
N ARG A 284 20.32 -20.89 23.68
CA ARG A 284 18.97 -20.33 23.69
C ARG A 284 17.97 -21.31 24.28
N ARG A 285 17.98 -22.57 23.83
CA ARG A 285 17.09 -23.62 24.36
C ARG A 285 17.32 -23.85 25.85
N CYS A 286 18.58 -23.93 26.32
CA CYS A 286 18.87 -24.09 27.74
C CYS A 286 18.41 -22.89 28.58
N LEU A 287 18.67 -21.65 28.14
CA LEU A 287 18.25 -20.43 28.83
C LEU A 287 16.72 -20.30 28.88
N VAL A 288 16.02 -20.59 27.78
CA VAL A 288 14.55 -20.64 27.74
C VAL A 288 13.99 -21.71 28.68
N GLU A 289 14.62 -22.87 28.79
CA GLU A 289 14.14 -23.95 29.67
C GLU A 289 14.42 -23.66 31.15
N VAL A 290 15.53 -23.00 31.48
CA VAL A 290 15.78 -22.41 32.81
C VAL A 290 14.68 -21.37 33.14
N LYS A 291 14.37 -20.47 32.22
CA LYS A 291 13.30 -19.46 32.40
C LYS A 291 11.92 -20.08 32.62
N LYS A 292 11.59 -21.17 31.93
CA LYS A 292 10.35 -21.95 32.17
C LYS A 292 10.35 -22.74 33.47
N SER A 293 11.52 -23.15 33.94
CA SER A 293 11.67 -23.95 35.19
C SER A 293 11.58 -23.10 36.47
N GLY A 294 11.32 -21.80 36.34
CA GLY A 294 11.25 -20.85 37.47
C GLY A 294 12.43 -19.88 37.56
N GLY A 295 13.37 -19.90 36.61
CA GLY A 295 14.55 -19.04 36.63
C GLY A 295 15.73 -19.67 37.37
N VAL A 296 16.51 -18.86 38.10
CA VAL A 296 17.61 -19.32 38.96
C VAL A 296 17.49 -18.66 40.34
N SER A 297 17.92 -19.35 41.40
CA SER A 297 17.88 -18.81 42.77
C SER A 297 19.02 -17.82 43.05
N ASN A 298 20.10 -17.89 42.25
CA ASN A 298 21.29 -17.09 42.41
C ASN A 298 21.90 -16.74 41.03
N PRO A 299 22.24 -15.46 40.75
CA PRO A 299 22.97 -15.03 39.55
C PRO A 299 24.21 -15.87 39.18
N ARG A 300 24.88 -16.48 40.16
CA ARG A 300 26.04 -17.37 39.94
C ARG A 300 25.70 -18.65 39.19
N GLU A 301 24.45 -19.10 39.21
CA GLU A 301 23.99 -20.28 38.45
C GLU A 301 24.01 -20.03 36.93
N LEU A 302 23.93 -18.76 36.50
CA LEU A 302 24.02 -18.38 35.09
C LEU A 302 25.46 -18.31 34.57
N TYR A 303 26.45 -18.33 35.47
CA TYR A 303 27.87 -18.15 35.13
C TYR A 303 28.37 -19.12 34.04
N PRO A 304 28.01 -20.42 33.99
CA PRO A 304 28.40 -21.31 32.90
C PRO A 304 27.84 -20.87 31.53
N TYR A 305 26.60 -20.36 31.48
CA TYR A 305 26.00 -19.85 30.25
C TYR A 305 26.66 -18.53 29.83
N SER A 306 26.87 -17.59 30.75
CA SER A 306 27.58 -16.33 30.48
C SER A 306 29.02 -16.56 30.03
N MET A 307 29.75 -17.51 30.65
CA MET A 307 31.08 -17.92 30.18
C MET A 307 31.04 -18.50 28.78
N LYS A 308 30.03 -19.32 28.44
CA LYS A 308 29.93 -19.93 27.11
C LYS A 308 29.48 -18.95 26.04
N LEU A 309 28.63 -17.97 26.37
CA LEU A 309 28.30 -16.84 25.50
C LEU A 309 29.52 -15.96 25.25
N ASN A 310 30.21 -15.52 26.30
CA ASN A 310 31.47 -14.76 26.16
C ASN A 310 32.55 -15.55 25.39
N SER A 311 32.59 -16.88 25.54
CA SER A 311 33.49 -17.76 24.78
C SER A 311 33.14 -17.86 23.29
N ILE A 312 31.89 -17.62 22.90
CA ILE A 312 31.48 -17.53 21.49
C ILE A 312 31.70 -16.10 20.99
N ASP A 313 31.31 -15.09 21.76
CA ASP A 313 31.52 -13.68 21.43
C ASP A 313 33.00 -13.35 21.18
N ASN A 314 33.90 -13.86 22.03
CA ASN A 314 35.35 -13.74 21.85
C ASN A 314 35.92 -14.49 20.61
N MET A 315 35.10 -15.19 19.82
CA MET A 315 35.46 -15.68 18.49
C MET A 315 35.22 -14.63 17.40
N ARG A 316 34.61 -13.48 17.73
CA ARG A 316 34.40 -12.36 16.83
C ARG A 316 35.66 -11.49 16.75
N VAL A 317 36.00 -11.07 15.55
CA VAL A 317 37.01 -10.05 15.26
C VAL A 317 36.28 -8.90 14.58
N ASP A 318 36.42 -7.69 15.14
CA ASP A 318 35.71 -6.47 14.74
C ASP A 318 34.17 -6.67 14.66
N GLY A 319 33.62 -7.36 15.66
CA GLY A 319 32.17 -7.64 15.77
C GLY A 319 31.63 -8.69 14.81
N LYS A 320 32.48 -9.36 14.02
CA LYS A 320 32.09 -10.39 13.03
C LYS A 320 32.75 -11.73 13.32
N PHE A 321 32.05 -12.83 13.09
CA PHE A 321 32.61 -14.18 13.15
C PHE A 321 33.42 -14.44 11.88
N GLN A 322 34.75 -14.46 11.97
CA GLN A 322 35.65 -14.63 10.83
C GLN A 322 36.24 -16.05 10.80
N ILE A 323 36.54 -16.57 9.60
CA ILE A 323 37.38 -17.76 9.42
C ILE A 323 38.56 -17.39 8.50
N GLY A 324 39.78 -17.47 9.03
CA GLY A 324 40.98 -17.04 8.32
C GLY A 324 41.01 -15.52 8.14
N LYS A 325 40.64 -15.04 6.94
CA LYS A 325 40.41 -13.62 6.64
C LYS A 325 38.99 -13.34 6.12
N ASP A 326 38.19 -14.38 5.95
CA ASP A 326 36.90 -14.30 5.29
C ASP A 326 35.78 -14.16 6.33
N ILE A 327 34.77 -13.36 6.00
CA ILE A 327 33.55 -13.17 6.78
C ILE A 327 32.48 -14.06 6.13
N PRO A 328 32.11 -15.22 6.71
CA PRO A 328 31.17 -16.11 6.05
C PRO A 328 29.73 -15.60 6.13
N GLU A 329 28.92 -15.99 5.15
CA GLU A 329 27.54 -15.53 4.95
C GLU A 329 26.58 -16.05 6.05
N GLY A 330 25.62 -15.22 6.47
CA GLY A 330 24.73 -15.50 7.60
C GLY A 330 25.07 -14.78 8.92
N GLN A 331 26.02 -13.83 8.93
CA GLN A 331 26.43 -13.06 10.12
C GLN A 331 25.26 -12.46 10.90
N GLY A 332 24.24 -11.92 10.20
CA GLY A 332 23.05 -11.33 10.83
C GLY A 332 22.35 -12.36 11.72
N SER A 333 21.89 -13.47 11.15
CA SER A 333 21.20 -14.54 11.88
C SER A 333 22.01 -15.14 13.04
N VAL A 334 23.35 -15.11 12.97
CA VAL A 334 24.22 -15.55 14.09
C VAL A 334 24.34 -14.46 15.18
N ASN A 335 24.51 -13.19 14.79
CA ASN A 335 24.60 -12.06 15.73
C ASN A 335 23.27 -11.78 16.42
N ASP A 336 22.14 -11.84 15.71
CA ASP A 336 20.78 -11.69 16.26
C ASP A 336 20.51 -12.78 17.31
N LEU A 337 20.89 -14.03 17.00
CA LEU A 337 20.74 -15.16 17.91
C LEU A 337 21.71 -15.10 19.11
N LEU A 338 22.92 -14.55 18.94
CA LEU A 338 23.84 -14.26 20.04
C LEU A 338 23.26 -13.19 20.97
N ALA A 339 22.72 -12.11 20.41
CA ALA A 339 22.08 -11.04 21.17
C ALA A 339 20.86 -11.57 21.94
N GLU A 340 19.99 -12.37 21.30
CA GLU A 340 18.85 -13.00 21.96
C GLU A 340 19.29 -13.87 23.16
N CYS A 341 20.40 -14.60 23.04
CA CYS A 341 20.93 -15.38 24.17
C CYS A 341 21.49 -14.50 25.29
N TYR A 342 22.11 -13.36 24.98
CA TYR A 342 22.58 -12.41 25.99
C TYR A 342 21.41 -11.75 26.74
N GLU A 343 20.37 -11.32 26.03
CA GLU A 343 19.16 -10.75 26.63
C GLU A 343 18.46 -11.78 27.55
N LEU A 344 18.27 -13.02 27.09
CA LEU A 344 17.70 -14.10 27.91
C LEU A 344 18.53 -14.37 29.19
N ALA A 345 19.86 -14.30 29.09
CA ALA A 345 20.73 -14.44 30.26
C ALA A 345 20.72 -13.21 31.18
N TYR A 346 20.50 -12.00 30.63
CA TYR A 346 20.36 -10.77 31.40
C TYR A 346 19.01 -10.72 32.15
N GLU A 347 17.89 -11.00 31.48
CA GLU A 347 16.56 -11.11 32.10
C GLU A 347 16.56 -12.09 33.28
N LEU A 348 17.14 -13.28 33.08
CA LEU A 348 17.27 -14.30 34.13
C LEU A 348 18.12 -13.83 35.31
N ARG A 349 19.16 -13.03 35.06
CA ARG A 349 20.00 -12.48 36.13
C ARG A 349 19.25 -11.41 36.92
N THR A 350 18.60 -10.47 36.24
CA THR A 350 17.86 -9.39 36.87
C THR A 350 16.72 -9.92 37.74
N ALA A 351 15.94 -10.91 37.27
CA ALA A 351 14.91 -11.56 38.09
C ALA A 351 15.49 -12.20 39.37
N ALA A 352 16.62 -12.89 39.26
CA ALA A 352 17.31 -13.50 40.41
C ALA A 352 17.99 -12.47 41.33
N GLU A 353 18.32 -11.27 40.83
CA GLU A 353 18.81 -10.14 41.62
C GLU A 353 17.65 -9.47 42.37
N GLU A 354 16.48 -9.31 41.73
CA GLU A 354 15.24 -8.76 42.30
C GLU A 354 14.67 -9.63 43.43
N GLU A 355 14.60 -10.96 43.26
CA GLU A 355 14.19 -11.89 44.33
C GLU A 355 15.14 -11.91 45.54
N ASN A 356 16.41 -11.51 45.35
CA ASN A 356 17.41 -11.44 46.43
C ASN A 356 17.47 -10.05 47.11
N VAL A 357 16.62 -9.07 46.76
CA VAL A 357 16.57 -7.77 47.46
C VAL A 357 15.80 -7.91 48.79
N PRO A 358 16.42 -7.60 49.95
CA PRO A 358 15.69 -7.54 51.21
C PRO A 358 14.67 -6.39 51.16
N CYS A 359 13.38 -6.73 51.06
CA CYS A 359 12.35 -5.75 50.74
C CYS A 359 12.20 -4.66 51.83
N ALA A 360 12.28 -3.40 51.42
CA ALA A 360 12.16 -2.23 52.30
C ALA A 360 10.82 -2.13 53.07
N HIS A 361 9.80 -2.91 52.68
CA HIS A 361 8.57 -3.08 53.46
C HIS A 361 8.82 -3.51 54.92
N GLN A 362 9.84 -4.33 55.20
CA GLN A 362 10.09 -4.78 56.58
C GLN A 362 10.54 -3.66 57.52
N GLN A 363 11.11 -2.55 57.00
CA GLN A 363 11.42 -1.38 57.83
C GLN A 363 10.21 -0.46 58.06
N VAL A 364 9.26 -0.41 57.13
CA VAL A 364 8.03 0.40 57.28
C VAL A 364 7.09 -0.25 58.31
N LEU A 365 6.87 -1.57 58.21
CA LEU A 365 6.04 -2.32 59.16
C LEU A 365 6.62 -2.26 60.60
N ALA A 366 7.94 -2.31 60.73
CA ALA A 366 8.61 -2.14 62.04
C ALA A 366 8.40 -0.74 62.63
N LEU A 367 8.27 0.31 61.82
CA LEU A 367 7.91 1.64 62.32
C LEU A 367 6.45 1.70 62.82
N GLU A 368 5.51 1.04 62.13
CA GLU A 368 4.11 1.03 62.54
C GLU A 368 3.89 0.27 63.86
N GLU A 369 4.59 -0.86 64.07
CA GLU A 369 4.58 -1.56 65.38
C GLU A 369 5.20 -0.71 66.49
N VAL A 370 6.33 -0.02 66.24
CA VAL A 370 6.97 0.86 67.23
C VAL A 370 6.09 2.07 67.57
N ILE A 371 5.44 2.69 66.59
CA ILE A 371 4.48 3.79 66.82
C ILE A 371 3.28 3.29 67.64
N THR A 372 2.78 2.08 67.35
CA THR A 372 1.67 1.46 68.09
C THR A 372 2.07 1.13 69.54
N ALA A 373 3.29 0.64 69.77
CA ALA A 373 3.83 0.40 71.11
C ALA A 373 4.00 1.69 71.93
N ILE A 374 4.49 2.77 71.31
CA ILE A 374 4.62 4.09 71.95
C ILE A 374 3.25 4.67 72.33
N LEU A 375 2.23 4.48 71.49
CA LEU A 375 0.86 4.94 71.76
C LEU A 375 0.08 4.09 72.79
N SER A 376 0.57 2.90 73.14
CA SER A 376 -0.08 1.98 74.09
C SER A 376 0.59 1.88 75.47
N GLY A 377 1.71 2.60 75.70
CA GLY A 377 2.26 2.82 77.04
C GLY A 377 3.01 1.64 77.67
N GLY A 378 3.46 0.66 76.88
CA GLY A 378 4.24 -0.48 77.36
C GLY A 378 5.76 -0.30 77.18
N HIS A 379 6.54 -0.57 78.23
CA HIS A 379 8.02 -0.67 78.13
C HIS A 379 8.48 -2.10 77.81
N PRO A 380 9.41 -2.25 76.84
CA PRO A 380 10.44 -3.28 76.85
C PRO A 380 11.85 -2.68 76.91
N THR A 381 12.88 -3.53 77.00
CA THR A 381 14.20 -3.18 77.57
C THR A 381 15.42 -3.45 76.68
N SER A 382 16.40 -2.55 76.77
CA SER A 382 17.87 -2.78 76.71
C SER A 382 18.60 -3.08 75.38
N ALA A 383 19.85 -2.59 75.31
CA ALA A 383 20.96 -2.91 74.37
C ALA A 383 20.85 -2.42 72.90
N HIS A 384 21.92 -1.91 72.24
CA HIS A 384 23.21 -1.38 72.75
C HIS A 384 23.84 -0.32 71.79
N TYR A 385 24.80 0.45 72.30
CA TYR A 385 25.56 1.55 71.65
C TYR A 385 26.25 1.26 70.30
N CYS A 386 26.34 2.26 69.41
CA CYS A 386 27.57 3.07 69.22
C CYS A 386 27.38 4.38 68.42
N ARG A 387 28.41 5.25 68.37
CA ARG A 387 28.38 6.64 67.83
C ARG A 387 28.62 6.73 66.30
N PRO A 388 28.40 7.91 65.69
CA PRO A 388 29.55 8.80 65.41
C PRO A 388 29.36 10.27 65.84
N ASP A 389 30.39 11.09 65.63
CA ASP A 389 30.54 12.49 66.10
C ASP A 389 30.81 13.47 64.93
N VAL A 390 30.40 14.74 65.11
CA VAL A 390 31.02 15.99 64.56
C VAL A 390 30.84 16.38 63.05
N ALA A 391 29.99 17.41 62.86
CA ALA A 391 30.21 18.65 62.08
C ALA A 391 30.02 18.79 60.53
N THR A 392 28.81 19.25 60.13
CA THR A 392 28.44 20.58 59.52
C THR A 392 29.22 21.23 58.35
N PRO A 393 28.63 22.24 57.63
CA PRO A 393 27.22 22.73 57.53
C PRO A 393 26.70 22.53 56.07
N VAL A 394 25.88 23.30 55.31
CA VAL A 394 25.09 24.58 55.27
C VAL A 394 23.98 24.32 54.19
N MET A 395 22.70 24.74 54.10
CA MET A 395 21.58 25.32 54.89
C MET A 395 20.27 24.67 54.31
N SER A 396 19.04 24.64 54.86
CA SER A 396 18.14 25.59 55.57
C SER A 396 17.27 26.50 54.64
N VAL A 397 15.93 26.68 54.82
CA VAL A 397 14.92 25.98 55.68
C VAL A 397 13.42 26.37 55.37
N LEU A 398 12.44 25.51 55.72
CA LEU A 398 10.95 25.71 55.92
C LEU A 398 10.06 26.18 54.71
N LEU A 399 8.84 25.70 54.38
CA LEU A 399 7.56 25.27 55.06
C LEU A 399 6.51 26.42 55.23
N GLN A 400 5.30 26.36 54.62
CA GLN A 400 3.97 25.83 55.07
C GLN A 400 3.33 26.57 56.30
N ARG A 401 2.01 26.73 56.54
CA ARG A 401 0.71 26.18 56.00
C ARG A 401 -0.51 27.06 56.43
N ALA A 402 -1.76 26.72 56.04
CA ALA A 402 -3.07 27.27 56.54
C ALA A 402 -3.73 26.27 57.56
N PRO A 403 -5.07 26.19 57.89
CA PRO A 403 -6.35 26.90 57.56
C PRO A 403 -7.07 27.41 58.87
N PRO A 404 -8.34 27.11 59.32
CA PRO A 404 -9.70 26.92 58.72
C PRO A 404 -10.90 27.65 59.46
N ALA A 405 -12.14 27.70 58.89
CA ALA A 405 -13.47 27.75 59.61
C ALA A 405 -14.72 27.73 58.66
N ARG A 406 -15.96 27.49 59.17
CA ARG A 406 -17.22 27.30 58.38
C ARG A 406 -18.55 27.44 59.21
N VAL A 407 -19.72 27.64 58.54
CA VAL A 407 -21.14 27.23 58.89
C VAL A 407 -22.24 28.29 59.27
N ARG A 408 -23.42 28.19 58.57
CA ARG A 408 -24.85 28.59 58.88
C ARG A 408 -25.46 29.98 58.53
N CYS A 409 -26.81 30.01 58.58
CA CYS A 409 -27.86 30.94 58.05
C CYS A 409 -28.82 31.35 59.23
N PRO A 410 -30.00 32.04 59.15
CA PRO A 410 -30.88 32.47 58.01
C PRO A 410 -31.63 33.85 58.18
N LEU A 411 -32.73 34.08 57.43
CA LEU A 411 -33.90 35.01 57.67
C LEU A 411 -33.69 36.55 57.49
N ASP A 412 -34.68 37.39 57.12
CA ASP A 412 -35.97 37.21 56.40
C ASP A 412 -36.57 38.55 55.84
N LEU A 413 -37.62 38.46 55.01
CA LEU A 413 -38.71 39.40 54.69
C LEU A 413 -38.51 40.94 54.58
N GLY A 414 -38.93 41.49 53.44
CA GLY A 414 -39.35 42.89 53.25
C GLY A 414 -40.22 43.03 51.98
N SER A 415 -41.42 43.66 52.07
CA SER A 415 -42.50 43.43 51.08
C SER A 415 -43.28 44.66 50.61
N CYS A 416 -44.00 44.47 49.49
CA CYS A 416 -45.21 45.16 49.01
C CYS A 416 -45.13 46.47 48.18
N SER A 417 -45.68 46.35 46.95
CA SER A 417 -46.67 47.27 46.33
C SER A 417 -46.20 48.65 45.81
N LEU A 418 -46.78 49.26 44.77
CA LEU A 418 -47.82 48.90 43.78
C LEU A 418 -47.51 49.70 42.48
N SER A 419 -47.90 49.26 41.28
CA SER A 419 -49.21 49.61 40.70
C SER A 419 -49.39 49.02 39.29
N GLN A 420 -50.63 49.03 38.78
CA GLN A 420 -51.05 48.32 37.58
C GLN A 420 -51.09 49.22 36.32
N ARG A 421 -50.86 48.63 35.14
CA ARG A 421 -51.74 48.81 33.97
C ARG A 421 -51.56 47.67 32.97
N ALA A 422 -52.59 47.40 32.17
CA ALA A 422 -52.77 46.11 31.51
C ALA A 422 -52.76 46.17 29.97
N ALA A 423 -52.34 45.03 29.39
CA ALA A 423 -52.77 44.47 28.11
C ALA A 423 -52.68 45.31 26.82
N ARG A 424 -51.70 44.94 25.99
CA ARG A 424 -52.00 44.48 24.62
C ARG A 424 -51.32 43.14 24.38
N ARG A 425 -52.05 42.15 23.83
CA ARG A 425 -51.47 40.94 23.26
C ARG A 425 -51.17 41.19 21.79
N ALA A 426 -49.94 40.88 21.38
CA ALA A 426 -49.60 40.53 20.00
C ALA A 426 -48.87 39.19 20.05
N TYR A 427 -49.00 38.36 19.01
CA TYR A 427 -48.40 37.03 19.01
C TYR A 427 -46.88 37.12 18.92
N ALA A 428 -46.19 36.40 19.80
CA ALA A 428 -44.75 36.21 19.68
C ALA A 428 -44.49 35.26 18.51
N VAL A 429 -44.09 35.81 17.36
CA VAL A 429 -43.41 35.04 16.32
C VAL A 429 -42.10 34.52 16.95
N HIS A 430 -41.80 33.24 16.81
CA HIS A 430 -40.48 32.74 17.18
C HIS A 430 -39.42 33.50 16.37
N ALA A 431 -38.60 34.28 17.05
CA ALA A 431 -37.37 34.79 16.46
C ALA A 431 -36.54 33.58 16.06
N GLN A 432 -36.22 33.46 14.76
CA GLN A 432 -35.21 32.51 14.30
C GLN A 432 -33.92 32.75 15.11
N PRO A 433 -33.26 31.71 15.63
CA PRO A 433 -31.96 31.88 16.27
C PRO A 433 -31.02 32.54 15.26
N GLY A 434 -30.41 33.66 15.66
CA GLY A 434 -29.56 34.44 14.76
C GLY A 434 -28.44 33.57 14.21
N ALA A 435 -28.34 33.46 12.88
CA ALA A 435 -27.35 32.62 12.25
C ALA A 435 -25.94 33.08 12.66
N SER A 436 -25.23 32.24 13.41
CA SER A 436 -23.78 32.37 13.61
C SER A 436 -23.11 32.49 12.23
N PRO A 437 -22.08 33.34 12.05
CA PRO A 437 -21.46 33.55 10.75
C PRO A 437 -20.77 32.26 10.25
N ARG A 438 -21.53 31.45 9.50
CA ARG A 438 -21.03 30.27 8.80
C ARG A 438 -19.92 30.69 7.85
N ARG A 439 -18.82 29.95 7.85
CA ARG A 439 -17.69 30.14 6.94
C ARG A 439 -18.17 30.12 5.49
N LYS A 440 -17.70 31.08 4.68
CA LYS A 440 -18.06 31.18 3.26
C LYS A 440 -17.61 29.91 2.53
N ALA A 441 -18.53 29.27 1.80
CA ALA A 441 -18.24 28.06 1.05
C ALA A 441 -17.11 28.28 0.02
N ALA A 442 -16.17 27.33 -0.04
CA ALA A 442 -15.10 27.30 -1.02
C ALA A 442 -15.63 26.85 -2.40
N VAL A 443 -16.32 27.75 -3.10
CA VAL A 443 -16.84 27.50 -4.45
C VAL A 443 -15.66 27.49 -5.46
N PRO A 444 -15.49 26.42 -6.27
CA PRO A 444 -14.49 26.39 -7.34
C PRO A 444 -14.64 27.56 -8.33
N PRO A 445 -13.56 27.94 -9.05
CA PRO A 445 -13.59 29.02 -10.04
C PRO A 445 -14.25 28.56 -11.36
N TYR A 446 -15.48 28.04 -11.30
CA TYR A 446 -16.16 27.38 -12.42
C TYR A 446 -16.14 28.16 -13.73
N GLN A 447 -16.22 29.50 -13.72
CA GLN A 447 -16.13 30.28 -14.96
C GLN A 447 -14.76 30.13 -15.66
N LYS A 448 -13.66 30.07 -14.91
CA LYS A 448 -12.30 29.80 -15.45
C LYS A 448 -12.23 28.38 -16.01
N ILE A 449 -12.73 27.41 -15.25
CA ILE A 449 -12.70 25.99 -15.61
C ILE A 449 -13.54 25.73 -16.87
N LEU A 450 -14.75 26.29 -16.96
CA LEU A 450 -15.63 26.13 -18.12
C LEU A 450 -15.07 26.78 -19.38
N THR A 451 -14.50 27.98 -19.30
CA THR A 451 -13.84 28.60 -20.47
C THR A 451 -12.63 27.77 -20.93
N LYS A 452 -11.82 27.23 -20.01
CA LYS A 452 -10.73 26.31 -20.37
C LYS A 452 -11.25 24.98 -20.94
N PHE A 453 -12.42 24.51 -20.51
CA PHE A 453 -13.10 23.36 -21.10
C PHE A 453 -13.63 23.64 -22.51
N GLU A 454 -14.07 24.87 -22.79
CA GLU A 454 -14.45 25.32 -24.14
C GLU A 454 -13.24 25.33 -25.08
N ASP A 455 -12.06 25.78 -24.63
CA ASP A 455 -10.78 25.65 -25.37
C ASP A 455 -10.48 24.18 -25.73
N VAL A 456 -10.56 23.28 -24.75
CA VAL A 456 -10.34 21.84 -24.92
C VAL A 456 -11.32 21.24 -25.95
N ARG A 457 -12.60 21.64 -25.91
CA ARG A 457 -13.61 21.21 -26.87
C ARG A 457 -13.41 21.80 -28.27
N ALA A 458 -12.78 22.97 -28.40
CA ALA A 458 -12.39 23.51 -29.70
C ALA A 458 -11.23 22.72 -30.32
N ILE A 459 -10.26 22.29 -29.49
CA ILE A 459 -9.08 21.52 -29.92
C ILE A 459 -9.43 20.05 -30.24
N LEU A 460 -10.20 19.38 -29.39
CA LEU A 460 -10.57 17.96 -29.55
C LEU A 460 -11.88 17.75 -30.34
N GLY A 461 -12.61 18.81 -30.66
CA GLY A 461 -13.78 18.77 -31.55
C GLY A 461 -14.93 17.88 -31.05
N SER A 462 -15.07 16.70 -31.66
CA SER A 462 -16.17 15.75 -31.41
C SER A 462 -15.83 14.59 -30.48
N GLU A 463 -14.59 14.51 -29.98
CA GLU A 463 -14.14 13.40 -29.13
C GLU A 463 -14.94 13.29 -27.82
N LYS A 464 -15.11 12.03 -27.37
CA LYS A 464 -15.97 11.65 -26.23
C LYS A 464 -15.13 11.48 -24.98
N LEU A 465 -15.25 12.44 -24.06
CA LEU A 465 -14.40 12.53 -22.87
C LEU A 465 -15.07 11.87 -21.66
N THR A 466 -14.31 11.07 -20.91
CA THR A 466 -14.71 10.61 -19.57
C THR A 466 -14.74 11.79 -18.59
N LEU A 467 -15.32 11.62 -17.40
CA LEU A 467 -15.32 12.69 -16.40
C LEU A 467 -13.89 13.09 -15.98
N ALA A 468 -13.02 12.11 -15.78
CA ALA A 468 -11.62 12.34 -15.43
C ALA A 468 -10.90 13.17 -16.51
N GLU A 469 -11.13 12.87 -17.79
CA GLU A 469 -10.57 13.64 -18.90
C GLU A 469 -11.12 15.07 -18.97
N LYS A 470 -12.44 15.25 -18.83
CA LYS A 470 -13.07 16.59 -18.80
C LYS A 470 -12.40 17.47 -17.74
N ILE A 471 -12.31 16.97 -16.50
CA ILE A 471 -11.76 17.74 -15.38
C ILE A 471 -10.26 17.97 -15.56
N LEU A 472 -9.46 16.94 -15.86
CA LEU A 472 -8.01 17.10 -16.05
C LEU A 472 -7.70 18.10 -17.18
N TYR A 473 -8.37 17.99 -18.32
CA TYR A 473 -8.05 18.84 -19.47
C TYR A 473 -8.50 20.30 -19.27
N ALA A 474 -9.61 20.53 -18.55
CA ALA A 474 -10.06 21.86 -18.15
C ALA A 474 -9.17 22.55 -17.08
N HIS A 475 -8.16 21.85 -16.54
CA HIS A 475 -7.14 22.42 -15.66
C HIS A 475 -5.76 22.52 -16.31
N LEU A 476 -5.67 22.35 -17.64
CA LEU A 476 -4.41 22.55 -18.36
C LEU A 476 -4.03 24.03 -18.44
N ASP A 477 -2.75 24.32 -18.18
CA ASP A 477 -2.15 25.63 -18.40
C ASP A 477 -2.30 26.03 -19.88
N ASN A 478 -1.68 25.23 -20.75
CA ASN A 478 -1.83 25.27 -22.19
C ASN A 478 -2.42 23.93 -22.71
N PRO A 479 -3.71 23.90 -23.10
CA PRO A 479 -4.33 22.71 -23.70
C PRO A 479 -3.69 22.27 -25.01
N GLU A 480 -3.30 23.20 -25.90
CA GLU A 480 -2.79 22.84 -27.23
C GLU A 480 -1.43 22.12 -27.12
N GLU A 481 -0.50 22.69 -26.33
CA GLU A 481 0.79 22.07 -26.02
C GLU A 481 0.60 20.68 -25.38
N SER A 482 -0.26 20.58 -24.36
CA SER A 482 -0.40 19.36 -23.56
C SER A 482 -1.17 18.25 -24.25
N LEU A 483 -2.13 18.57 -25.14
CA LEU A 483 -3.02 17.59 -25.77
C LEU A 483 -2.54 17.15 -27.16
N LEU A 484 -1.75 17.95 -27.89
CA LEU A 484 -1.31 17.61 -29.25
C LEU A 484 0.13 17.06 -29.31
N THR A 485 1.00 17.44 -28.37
CA THR A 485 2.42 17.04 -28.36
C THR A 485 2.57 15.54 -28.03
N ASN A 486 3.15 14.77 -28.95
CA ASN A 486 3.39 13.33 -28.83
C ASN A 486 2.13 12.44 -28.71
N THR A 487 0.94 12.95 -29.05
CA THR A 487 -0.35 12.24 -28.90
C THR A 487 -1.01 11.83 -30.23
N ASN A 488 -0.30 11.88 -31.36
CA ASN A 488 -0.90 11.81 -32.70
C ASN A 488 -2.03 12.86 -32.88
N ASN A 489 -1.71 14.12 -32.54
CA ASN A 489 -2.62 15.27 -32.63
C ASN A 489 -3.97 15.03 -31.92
N GLY A 490 -3.89 14.67 -30.64
CA GLY A 490 -5.05 14.47 -29.75
C GLY A 490 -5.70 13.08 -29.78
N LYS A 491 -5.28 12.18 -30.69
CA LYS A 491 -5.91 10.85 -30.86
C LYS A 491 -5.43 9.76 -29.91
N ASN A 492 -4.32 9.98 -29.22
CA ASN A 492 -3.69 9.04 -28.32
C ASN A 492 -3.08 9.79 -27.13
N ILE A 493 -3.94 10.41 -26.30
CA ILE A 493 -3.52 11.24 -25.17
C ILE A 493 -3.14 10.38 -23.96
N ARG A 494 -4.02 9.42 -23.59
CA ARG A 494 -3.83 8.52 -22.44
C ARG A 494 -2.51 7.75 -22.55
N GLY A 495 -1.76 7.67 -21.46
CA GLY A 495 -0.44 7.03 -21.39
C GLY A 495 0.69 7.76 -22.14
N ASN A 496 0.41 8.84 -22.89
CA ASN A 496 1.37 9.45 -23.82
C ASN A 496 1.62 10.95 -23.55
N ALA A 497 0.57 11.75 -23.36
CA ALA A 497 0.73 13.17 -23.02
C ALA A 497 1.38 13.37 -21.64
N ASN A 498 2.13 14.46 -21.49
CA ASN A 498 2.51 15.03 -20.21
C ASN A 498 1.64 16.28 -20.00
N LEU A 499 0.66 16.19 -19.09
CA LEU A 499 -0.30 17.25 -18.79
C LEU A 499 0.35 18.29 -17.87
N LYS A 500 0.46 19.54 -18.33
CA LYS A 500 0.88 20.68 -17.50
C LYS A 500 -0.35 21.31 -16.84
N LEU A 501 -0.59 20.96 -15.58
CA LEU A 501 -1.85 21.23 -14.87
C LEU A 501 -1.73 22.38 -13.86
N LYS A 502 -2.85 23.07 -13.64
CA LYS A 502 -3.04 24.20 -12.72
C LYS A 502 -4.15 23.87 -11.72
N PRO A 503 -3.82 23.25 -10.56
CA PRO A 503 -4.81 22.89 -9.54
C PRO A 503 -5.52 24.13 -8.96
N ASP A 504 -6.77 23.99 -8.52
CA ASP A 504 -7.52 25.07 -7.87
C ASP A 504 -7.05 25.35 -6.44
N ARG A 505 -6.52 24.32 -5.75
CA ARG A 505 -6.12 24.40 -4.34
C ARG A 505 -5.13 23.31 -3.92
N VAL A 506 -4.56 23.50 -2.74
CA VAL A 506 -3.70 22.54 -2.02
C VAL A 506 -4.29 22.19 -0.64
N ALA A 507 -4.03 20.98 -0.14
CA ALA A 507 -4.24 20.60 1.26
C ALA A 507 -3.03 19.79 1.79
N MET A 508 -2.51 20.12 2.96
CA MET A 508 -1.32 19.49 3.54
C MET A 508 -1.58 18.97 4.95
N GLN A 509 -1.00 17.83 5.30
CA GLN A 509 -1.03 17.30 6.68
C GLN A 509 0.30 17.55 7.40
N ASP A 510 0.27 17.72 8.72
CA ASP A 510 1.39 18.15 9.57
C ASP A 510 2.69 17.35 9.37
N ALA A 511 2.62 16.04 9.17
CA ALA A 511 3.77 15.16 8.89
C ALA A 511 4.30 15.24 7.43
N SER A 512 3.88 16.21 6.63
CA SER A 512 4.41 16.53 5.29
C SER A 512 4.51 18.04 5.04
N ALA A 513 3.58 18.82 5.60
CA ALA A 513 3.54 20.26 5.57
C ALA A 513 4.87 20.89 6.02
N GLN A 514 5.58 20.29 6.98
CA GLN A 514 6.92 20.71 7.42
C GLN A 514 7.85 20.98 6.22
N MET A 515 8.13 19.97 5.39
CA MET A 515 9.08 20.09 4.28
C MET A 515 8.49 20.84 3.07
N ALA A 516 7.17 20.80 2.88
CA ALA A 516 6.50 21.59 1.84
C ALA A 516 6.59 23.11 2.14
N ILE A 517 6.31 23.52 3.37
CA ILE A 517 6.38 24.92 3.81
C ILE A 517 7.83 25.41 3.85
N LEU A 518 8.79 24.63 4.35
CA LEU A 518 10.20 25.00 4.31
C LEU A 518 10.70 25.22 2.88
N GLN A 519 10.27 24.40 1.90
CA GLN A 519 10.56 24.62 0.48
C GLN A 519 9.84 25.87 -0.07
N PHE A 520 8.57 26.09 0.27
CA PHE A 520 7.85 27.31 -0.10
C PHE A 520 8.54 28.58 0.42
N MET A 521 9.10 28.55 1.64
CA MET A 521 9.87 29.67 2.20
C MET A 521 11.08 30.04 1.34
N THR A 522 11.79 29.07 0.73
CA THR A 522 12.90 29.36 -0.20
C THR A 522 12.46 30.06 -1.49
N CYS A 523 11.16 29.99 -1.85
CA CYS A 523 10.61 30.71 -3.00
C CYS A 523 10.50 32.23 -2.76
N ASN A 524 10.63 32.68 -1.51
CA ASN A 524 10.58 34.09 -1.09
C ASN A 524 9.29 34.84 -1.49
N LEU A 525 8.17 34.12 -1.62
CA LEU A 525 6.86 34.71 -1.89
C LEU A 525 6.18 35.25 -0.62
N PRO A 526 5.36 36.32 -0.70
CA PRO A 526 4.64 36.86 0.44
C PRO A 526 3.41 36.03 0.84
N SER A 527 2.82 35.28 -0.08
CA SER A 527 1.64 34.44 0.15
C SER A 527 1.52 33.34 -0.91
N THR A 528 0.72 32.30 -0.64
CA THR A 528 0.46 31.23 -1.61
C THR A 528 -0.44 31.71 -2.76
N ALA A 529 -0.16 31.28 -3.99
CA ALA A 529 -0.87 31.72 -5.19
C ALA A 529 -2.23 31.03 -5.41
N VAL A 530 -2.44 29.84 -4.82
CA VAL A 530 -3.73 29.15 -4.75
C VAL A 530 -4.14 28.92 -3.29
N PRO A 531 -5.44 28.85 -2.97
CA PRO A 531 -5.92 28.53 -1.62
C PRO A 531 -5.29 27.25 -1.07
N ALA A 532 -4.77 27.33 0.15
CA ALA A 532 -4.08 26.24 0.83
C ALA A 532 -4.61 26.05 2.25
N SER A 533 -4.48 24.84 2.78
CA SER A 533 -4.81 24.52 4.17
C SER A 533 -3.82 23.50 4.75
N ILE A 534 -3.47 23.63 6.03
CA ILE A 534 -2.66 22.67 6.82
C ILE A 534 -3.57 22.02 7.85
N HIS A 535 -3.40 20.71 8.08
CA HIS A 535 -4.20 19.90 9.01
C HIS A 535 -3.28 19.16 10.00
N CYS A 536 -3.56 19.26 11.30
CA CYS A 536 -2.75 18.65 12.35
C CYS A 536 -3.37 17.34 12.87
N ASP A 537 -3.12 16.25 12.14
CA ASP A 537 -3.76 14.95 12.33
C ASP A 537 -2.79 13.73 12.41
N HIS A 538 -1.54 13.82 11.92
CA HIS A 538 -0.59 12.70 11.94
C HIS A 538 0.37 12.72 13.15
N MET A 539 0.41 13.79 13.94
CA MET A 539 1.28 13.91 15.12
C MET A 539 0.56 13.68 16.47
N ILE A 540 -0.62 13.05 16.45
CA ILE A 540 -1.44 12.76 17.65
C ILE A 540 -1.44 11.24 17.92
N VAL A 541 -1.05 10.85 19.14
CA VAL A 541 -0.89 9.45 19.58
C VAL A 541 -2.10 8.99 20.37
N GLY A 542 -2.74 7.90 19.95
CA GLY A 542 -3.77 7.23 20.76
C GLY A 542 -3.16 6.35 21.85
N GLU A 543 -3.67 6.44 23.09
CA GLU A 543 -3.33 5.56 24.21
C GLU A 543 -4.55 5.35 25.14
N LYS A 544 -5.21 6.44 25.57
CA LYS A 544 -6.23 6.41 26.65
C LYS A 544 -7.54 7.13 26.31
N GLY A 545 -7.65 7.75 25.14
CA GLY A 545 -8.80 8.53 24.71
C GLY A 545 -8.51 10.03 24.64
N ALA A 546 -9.34 10.74 23.87
CA ALA A 546 -9.09 12.11 23.39
C ALA A 546 -8.62 13.09 24.49
N ASP A 547 -9.28 13.09 25.65
CA ASP A 547 -9.03 14.03 26.75
C ASP A 547 -7.63 13.93 27.36
N THR A 548 -6.98 12.77 27.24
CA THR A 548 -5.58 12.56 27.68
C THR A 548 -4.62 12.63 26.51
N ASP A 549 -5.00 12.03 25.38
CA ASP A 549 -4.14 11.81 24.23
C ASP A 549 -3.82 13.11 23.48
N LEU A 550 -4.81 13.99 23.30
CA LEU A 550 -4.66 15.24 22.56
C LEU A 550 -3.78 16.27 23.30
N PRO A 551 -3.99 16.60 24.60
CA PRO A 551 -3.12 17.55 25.30
C PRO A 551 -1.66 17.09 25.38
N ASN A 552 -1.43 15.78 25.59
CA ASN A 552 -0.08 15.20 25.60
C ASN A 552 0.58 15.31 24.22
N SER A 553 -0.17 15.06 23.14
CA SER A 553 0.33 15.17 21.76
C SER A 553 0.65 16.62 21.36
N ILE A 554 -0.17 17.59 21.81
CA ILE A 554 0.08 19.02 21.65
C ILE A 554 1.36 19.43 22.39
N ALA A 555 1.53 19.01 23.64
CA ALA A 555 2.74 19.31 24.41
C ALA A 555 4.00 18.70 23.78
N GLY A 556 3.93 17.43 23.35
CA GLY A 556 5.07 16.69 22.78
C GLY A 556 5.49 17.12 21.36
N ASN A 557 4.64 17.86 20.63
CA ASN A 557 4.94 18.35 19.28
C ASN A 557 4.75 19.87 19.13
N LYS A 558 4.71 20.61 20.25
CA LYS A 558 4.39 22.06 20.28
C LYS A 558 5.19 22.86 19.26
N GLU A 559 6.50 22.62 19.17
CA GLU A 559 7.42 23.28 18.24
C GLU A 559 6.98 23.14 16.77
N VAL A 560 6.55 21.96 16.35
CA VAL A 560 6.07 21.69 14.98
C VAL A 560 4.73 22.38 14.73
N PHE A 561 3.86 22.44 15.73
CA PHE A 561 2.59 23.16 15.61
C PHE A 561 2.78 24.68 15.60
N ASP A 562 3.66 25.23 16.44
CA ASP A 562 4.05 26.65 16.46
C ASP A 562 4.63 27.08 15.09
N PHE A 563 5.51 26.25 14.51
CA PHE A 563 6.04 26.45 13.16
C PHE A 563 4.95 26.50 12.10
N LEU A 564 4.08 25.48 12.07
CA LEU A 564 3.02 25.37 11.06
C LEU A 564 1.98 26.50 11.20
N GLU A 565 1.57 26.86 12.42
CA GLU A 565 0.63 27.97 12.67
C GLU A 565 1.23 29.33 12.26
N SER A 566 2.47 29.61 12.68
CA SER A 566 3.13 30.89 12.37
C SER A 566 3.45 31.03 10.88
N ALA A 567 3.89 29.97 10.21
CA ALA A 567 4.05 29.95 8.75
C ALA A 567 2.71 30.11 8.02
N ALA A 568 1.66 29.42 8.48
CA ALA A 568 0.35 29.51 7.86
C ALA A 568 -0.22 30.93 7.91
N LYS A 569 -0.17 31.57 9.08
CA LYS A 569 -0.57 32.97 9.27
C LYS A 569 0.29 33.94 8.44
N LYS A 570 1.60 33.68 8.30
CA LYS A 570 2.49 34.51 7.48
C LYS A 570 2.11 34.47 5.99
N TYR A 571 1.77 33.29 5.45
CA TYR A 571 1.62 33.06 4.01
C TYR A 571 0.17 32.95 3.51
N GLY A 572 -0.84 33.14 4.37
CA GLY A 572 -2.26 33.12 3.99
C GLY A 572 -2.85 31.71 3.83
N ILE A 573 -2.39 30.78 4.66
CA ILE A 573 -2.80 29.36 4.63
C ILE A 573 -3.76 29.11 5.80
N GLU A 574 -4.82 28.34 5.56
CA GLU A 574 -5.78 27.98 6.63
C GLU A 574 -5.23 26.84 7.50
N PHE A 575 -4.81 27.16 8.73
CA PHE A 575 -4.31 26.21 9.71
C PHE A 575 -5.45 25.60 10.52
N TRP A 576 -5.70 24.29 10.37
CA TRP A 576 -6.60 23.49 11.18
C TRP A 576 -5.82 22.90 12.37
N PRO A 577 -6.08 23.35 13.62
CA PRO A 577 -5.25 23.02 14.77
C PRO A 577 -5.39 21.55 15.21
N PRO A 578 -4.46 21.04 16.05
CA PRO A 578 -4.44 19.65 16.49
C PRO A 578 -5.78 19.21 17.10
N GLY A 579 -6.35 18.13 16.57
CA GLY A 579 -7.65 17.59 17.01
C GLY A 579 -8.88 18.19 16.31
N ALA A 580 -8.71 19.10 15.35
CA ALA A 580 -9.83 19.61 14.56
C ALA A 580 -10.41 18.59 13.56
N GLY A 581 -9.58 17.67 13.06
CA GLY A 581 -10.02 16.60 12.17
C GLY A 581 -8.92 16.07 11.25
N ILE A 582 -9.19 14.91 10.68
CA ILE A 582 -8.35 14.25 9.67
C ILE A 582 -8.55 14.96 8.33
N ILE A 583 -7.45 15.27 7.64
CA ILE A 583 -7.39 16.07 6.40
C ILE A 583 -8.46 15.71 5.36
N HIS A 584 -8.73 14.42 5.16
CA HIS A 584 -9.66 13.97 4.11
C HIS A 584 -11.14 14.15 4.49
N GLN A 585 -11.46 14.09 5.78
CA GLN A 585 -12.81 14.34 6.29
C GLN A 585 -13.10 15.85 6.23
N THR A 586 -12.18 16.67 6.77
CA THR A 586 -12.30 18.13 6.71
C THR A 586 -12.31 18.63 5.26
N VAL A 587 -11.53 18.03 4.35
CA VAL A 587 -11.62 18.29 2.90
C VAL A 587 -12.99 17.95 2.34
N LEU A 588 -13.55 16.77 2.62
CA LEU A 588 -14.88 16.40 2.11
C LEU A 588 -15.98 17.36 2.63
N GLU A 589 -15.89 17.78 3.89
CA GLU A 589 -16.84 18.68 4.57
C GLU A 589 -16.74 20.15 4.13
N GLN A 590 -15.53 20.64 3.80
CA GLN A 590 -15.27 22.07 3.66
C GLN A 590 -14.78 22.52 2.27
N TYR A 591 -14.12 21.63 1.52
CA TYR A 591 -13.29 22.02 0.37
C TYR A 591 -13.60 21.26 -0.93
N ALA A 592 -14.00 20.00 -0.86
CA ALA A 592 -14.32 19.18 -2.02
C ALA A 592 -15.60 19.68 -2.71
N ALA A 593 -15.62 19.63 -4.04
CA ALA A 593 -16.75 20.06 -4.87
C ALA A 593 -16.71 19.36 -6.24
N PRO A 594 -17.85 19.16 -6.91
CA PRO A 594 -17.87 18.57 -8.25
C PRO A 594 -17.06 19.39 -9.26
N GLY A 595 -16.16 18.77 -10.00
CA GLY A 595 -15.35 19.43 -11.02
C GLY A 595 -14.12 20.21 -10.53
N LEU A 596 -13.89 20.28 -9.21
CA LEU A 596 -12.66 20.83 -8.60
C LEU A 596 -11.43 19.99 -8.99
N MET A 597 -10.29 20.62 -9.24
CA MET A 597 -8.98 19.94 -9.18
C MET A 597 -8.18 20.34 -7.94
N MET A 598 -7.69 19.37 -7.16
CA MET A 598 -6.80 19.66 -6.03
C MET A 598 -5.64 18.67 -5.87
N LEU A 599 -4.54 19.17 -5.31
CA LEU A 599 -3.44 18.35 -4.82
C LEU A 599 -3.49 18.26 -3.29
N GLY A 600 -3.01 17.15 -2.75
CA GLY A 600 -2.74 17.04 -1.33
C GLY A 600 -1.51 16.21 -1.01
N THR A 601 -0.79 16.56 0.05
CA THR A 601 0.47 15.89 0.44
C THR A 601 0.24 14.59 1.23
N ASP A 602 -0.80 13.84 0.85
CA ASP A 602 -1.13 12.53 1.38
C ASP A 602 -1.76 11.61 0.32
N SER A 603 -1.52 10.31 0.42
CA SER A 603 -1.99 9.31 -0.55
C SER A 603 -3.50 9.13 -0.62
N HIS A 604 -4.25 9.45 0.45
CA HIS A 604 -5.69 9.22 0.54
C HIS A 604 -6.54 10.44 0.13
N THR A 605 -5.89 11.49 -0.40
CA THR A 605 -6.51 12.66 -1.04
C THR A 605 -7.62 12.33 -2.06
N PRO A 606 -7.56 11.21 -2.83
CA PRO A 606 -8.68 10.73 -3.66
C PRO A 606 -10.04 10.59 -2.97
N ASN A 607 -10.11 10.56 -1.63
CA ASN A 607 -11.36 10.64 -0.84
C ASN A 607 -12.33 11.73 -1.33
N ALA A 608 -11.80 12.90 -1.72
CA ALA A 608 -12.61 14.02 -2.24
C ALA A 608 -13.29 13.76 -3.60
N GLY A 609 -12.83 12.75 -4.34
CA GLY A 609 -13.48 12.27 -5.57
C GLY A 609 -14.84 11.60 -5.34
N GLY A 610 -15.17 11.26 -4.09
CA GLY A 610 -16.53 10.90 -3.68
C GLY A 610 -17.55 12.06 -3.73
N LEU A 611 -17.07 13.31 -3.89
CA LEU A 611 -17.89 14.50 -4.17
C LEU A 611 -17.58 15.08 -5.57
N GLY A 612 -16.97 14.27 -6.46
CA GLY A 612 -16.73 14.61 -7.86
C GLY A 612 -15.52 15.50 -8.16
N ALA A 613 -14.55 15.61 -7.24
CA ALA A 613 -13.28 16.31 -7.48
C ALA A 613 -12.21 15.38 -8.08
N ILE A 614 -11.33 15.90 -8.94
CA ILE A 614 -10.04 15.25 -9.22
C ILE A 614 -9.07 15.67 -8.11
N ALA A 615 -8.84 14.76 -7.17
CA ALA A 615 -8.03 14.99 -5.98
C ALA A 615 -6.87 14.00 -5.94
N ILE A 616 -5.63 14.48 -6.06
CA ILE A 616 -4.45 13.62 -6.28
C ILE A 616 -3.46 13.77 -5.12
N GLY A 617 -2.95 12.63 -4.63
CA GLY A 617 -1.90 12.57 -3.61
C GLY A 617 -0.50 12.78 -4.20
N VAL A 618 0.29 13.69 -3.62
CA VAL A 618 1.60 14.13 -4.14
C VAL A 618 2.66 14.33 -3.03
N GLY A 619 3.91 14.61 -3.41
CA GLY A 619 4.98 15.03 -2.50
C GLY A 619 4.94 16.54 -2.18
N GLY A 620 5.76 17.00 -1.23
CA GLY A 620 5.80 18.42 -0.83
C GLY A 620 6.16 19.35 -2.00
N ALA A 621 7.23 19.06 -2.74
CA ALA A 621 7.67 19.83 -3.90
C ALA A 621 6.65 19.88 -5.06
N ASP A 622 5.75 18.90 -5.15
CA ASP A 622 4.63 18.91 -6.11
C ASP A 622 3.47 19.80 -5.63
N ALA A 623 3.22 19.83 -4.32
CA ALA A 623 2.31 20.82 -3.75
C ALA A 623 2.87 22.24 -3.87
N VAL A 624 4.18 22.43 -3.69
CA VAL A 624 4.83 23.75 -3.81
C VAL A 624 4.74 24.31 -5.23
N ASP A 625 4.79 23.50 -6.29
CA ASP A 625 4.50 23.95 -7.66
C ASP A 625 3.16 24.71 -7.70
N ALA A 626 2.10 24.10 -7.19
CA ALA A 626 0.77 24.71 -7.16
C ALA A 626 0.71 25.93 -6.22
N LEU A 627 1.39 25.89 -5.06
CA LEU A 627 1.46 27.04 -4.14
C LEU A 627 2.14 28.27 -4.75
N VAL A 628 2.94 28.14 -5.81
CA VAL A 628 3.59 29.27 -6.52
C VAL A 628 3.01 29.54 -7.92
N ASP A 629 1.89 28.88 -8.28
CA ASP A 629 1.29 28.88 -9.63
C ASP A 629 2.24 28.40 -10.76
N ALA A 630 3.12 27.44 -10.45
CA ALA A 630 3.81 26.66 -11.48
C ALA A 630 2.91 25.55 -12.04
N PRO A 631 3.00 25.19 -13.34
CA PRO A 631 2.30 24.03 -13.87
C PRO A 631 2.88 22.73 -13.30
N TRP A 632 2.04 21.91 -12.69
CA TRP A 632 2.40 20.58 -12.18
C TRP A 632 2.32 19.53 -13.30
N GLU A 633 3.37 18.72 -13.49
CA GLU A 633 3.45 17.74 -14.58
C GLU A 633 2.86 16.36 -14.20
N LEU A 634 1.73 15.98 -14.82
CA LEU A 634 1.13 14.65 -14.69
C LEU A 634 1.18 13.88 -16.01
N LYS A 635 1.72 12.65 -16.00
CA LYS A 635 1.58 11.75 -17.15
C LYS A 635 0.09 11.41 -17.34
N ALA A 636 -0.47 11.68 -18.52
CA ALA A 636 -1.90 11.51 -18.78
C ALA A 636 -2.35 10.07 -18.42
N PRO A 637 -3.23 9.89 -17.43
CA PRO A 637 -3.60 8.57 -16.97
C PRO A 637 -4.50 7.85 -17.97
N LYS A 638 -4.57 6.52 -17.84
CA LYS A 638 -5.66 5.72 -18.39
C LYS A 638 -6.94 5.89 -17.57
N VAL A 639 -8.09 5.45 -18.09
CA VAL A 639 -9.36 5.51 -17.33
C VAL A 639 -9.97 4.12 -17.21
N LEU A 640 -9.98 3.58 -15.99
CA LEU A 640 -10.62 2.31 -15.64
C LEU A 640 -12.09 2.59 -15.25
N GLY A 641 -13.03 2.11 -16.05
CA GLY A 641 -14.46 2.31 -15.79
C GLY A 641 -15.00 1.25 -14.83
N VAL A 642 -15.38 1.63 -13.60
CA VAL A 642 -16.06 0.71 -12.68
C VAL A 642 -17.57 0.93 -12.80
N ARG A 643 -18.26 -0.05 -13.39
CA ARG A 643 -19.71 -0.01 -13.59
C ARG A 643 -20.43 -0.62 -12.40
N LEU A 644 -21.17 0.19 -11.66
CA LEU A 644 -22.00 -0.21 -10.54
C LEU A 644 -23.44 -0.45 -11.01
N GLU A 645 -24.00 -1.61 -10.66
CA GLU A 645 -25.40 -1.98 -10.93
C GLU A 645 -26.10 -2.51 -9.68
N GLY A 646 -27.43 -2.45 -9.64
CA GLY A 646 -28.21 -2.77 -8.44
C GLY A 646 -28.03 -1.72 -7.33
N LYS A 647 -28.20 -2.16 -6.09
CA LYS A 647 -27.97 -1.37 -4.86
C LYS A 647 -27.52 -2.26 -3.70
N LEU A 648 -26.76 -1.70 -2.76
CA LEU A 648 -26.36 -2.38 -1.52
C LEU A 648 -27.58 -2.74 -0.64
N SER A 649 -27.45 -3.73 0.23
CA SER A 649 -28.50 -4.08 1.20
C SER A 649 -27.98 -4.84 2.43
N GLY A 650 -28.70 -4.69 3.55
CA GLY A 650 -28.40 -5.40 4.80
C GLY A 650 -27.05 -5.00 5.39
N TRP A 651 -26.14 -5.98 5.45
CA TRP A 651 -24.78 -5.82 5.99
C TRP A 651 -23.77 -5.28 4.97
N ALA A 652 -24.07 -5.32 3.67
CA ALA A 652 -23.15 -4.84 2.63
C ALA A 652 -23.12 -3.31 2.59
N SER A 653 -21.91 -2.76 2.57
CA SER A 653 -21.60 -1.34 2.74
C SER A 653 -20.78 -0.80 1.57
N PRO A 654 -20.59 0.53 1.45
CA PRO A 654 -19.70 1.11 0.44
C PRO A 654 -18.24 0.62 0.58
N LYS A 655 -17.81 0.31 1.80
CA LYS A 655 -16.48 -0.26 2.08
C LYS A 655 -16.29 -1.62 1.40
N ASP A 656 -17.32 -2.46 1.37
CA ASP A 656 -17.24 -3.77 0.73
C ASP A 656 -17.04 -3.69 -0.80
N VAL A 657 -17.53 -2.61 -1.44
CA VAL A 657 -17.35 -2.37 -2.88
C VAL A 657 -15.86 -2.22 -3.23
N ILE A 658 -15.13 -1.43 -2.44
CA ILE A 658 -13.70 -1.18 -2.67
C ILE A 658 -12.81 -2.30 -2.11
N LEU A 659 -13.21 -2.97 -1.02
CA LEU A 659 -12.54 -4.19 -0.57
C LEU A 659 -12.60 -5.30 -1.65
N HIS A 660 -13.78 -5.52 -2.25
CA HIS A 660 -13.95 -6.45 -3.36
C HIS A 660 -13.18 -6.03 -4.63
N LEU A 661 -13.20 -4.73 -4.98
CA LEU A 661 -12.46 -4.22 -6.14
C LEU A 661 -10.94 -4.36 -5.95
N ALA A 662 -10.41 -4.12 -4.73
CA ALA A 662 -9.01 -4.34 -4.41
C ALA A 662 -8.62 -5.81 -4.62
N GLY A 663 -9.46 -6.76 -4.20
CA GLY A 663 -9.26 -8.19 -4.47
C GLY A 663 -9.30 -8.59 -5.95
N ARG A 664 -9.86 -7.75 -6.83
CA ARG A 664 -9.87 -7.97 -8.28
C ARG A 664 -8.73 -7.27 -9.02
N LEU A 665 -8.26 -6.13 -8.52
CA LEU A 665 -7.19 -5.35 -9.14
C LEU A 665 -5.79 -5.70 -8.63
N THR A 666 -5.68 -6.24 -7.40
CA THR A 666 -4.45 -6.27 -6.60
C THR A 666 -3.92 -4.86 -6.27
N VAL A 667 -2.91 -4.78 -5.39
CA VAL A 667 -2.20 -3.53 -5.05
C VAL A 667 -1.55 -2.79 -6.24
N ARG A 668 -1.64 -3.32 -7.47
CA ARG A 668 -1.05 -2.72 -8.68
C ARG A 668 -2.05 -2.45 -9.81
N GLY A 669 -3.28 -2.96 -9.78
CA GLY A 669 -4.18 -2.92 -10.96
C GLY A 669 -4.68 -1.53 -11.37
N GLY A 670 -4.64 -0.54 -10.47
CA GLY A 670 -4.93 0.85 -10.79
C GLY A 670 -3.74 1.67 -11.31
N THR A 671 -2.51 1.11 -11.31
CA THR A 671 -1.28 1.87 -11.60
C THR A 671 -1.35 2.67 -12.89
N GLY A 672 -1.14 3.99 -12.81
CA GLY A 672 -1.17 4.88 -13.98
C GLY A 672 -2.57 5.15 -14.54
N SER A 673 -3.63 4.80 -13.80
CA SER A 673 -5.02 4.99 -14.19
C SER A 673 -5.79 5.84 -13.17
N VAL A 674 -6.84 6.52 -13.63
CA VAL A 674 -7.93 7.00 -12.77
C VAL A 674 -9.05 5.96 -12.77
N ILE A 675 -9.63 5.69 -11.61
CA ILE A 675 -10.82 4.83 -11.50
C ILE A 675 -12.06 5.72 -11.56
N GLU A 676 -12.89 5.53 -12.58
CA GLU A 676 -14.12 6.31 -12.78
C GLU A 676 -15.35 5.43 -12.57
N TYR A 677 -16.12 5.74 -11.52
CA TYR A 677 -17.30 4.99 -11.14
C TYR A 677 -18.52 5.48 -11.91
N HIS A 678 -19.28 4.57 -12.53
CA HIS A 678 -20.41 4.92 -13.39
C HIS A 678 -21.51 3.84 -13.34
N GLY A 679 -22.63 4.06 -14.03
CA GLY A 679 -23.77 3.15 -14.05
C GLY A 679 -24.81 3.42 -12.95
N PRO A 680 -25.98 2.76 -13.01
CA PRO A 680 -27.16 3.09 -12.19
C PRO A 680 -26.98 2.83 -10.69
N GLY A 681 -26.00 2.02 -10.29
CA GLY A 681 -25.69 1.78 -8.88
C GLY A 681 -25.08 2.99 -8.16
N VAL A 682 -24.51 3.95 -8.89
CA VAL A 682 -23.95 5.19 -8.32
C VAL A 682 -25.01 5.96 -7.54
N ASP A 683 -26.18 6.20 -8.13
CA ASP A 683 -27.25 6.98 -7.50
C ASP A 683 -27.95 6.22 -6.32
N SER A 684 -27.46 5.03 -5.95
CA SER A 684 -27.83 4.31 -4.72
C SER A 684 -26.90 4.54 -3.52
N LEU A 685 -25.74 5.21 -3.73
CA LEU A 685 -24.74 5.45 -2.70
C LEU A 685 -24.83 6.87 -2.10
N SER A 686 -24.43 7.02 -0.84
CA SER A 686 -24.23 8.32 -0.19
C SER A 686 -22.92 8.99 -0.66
N CYS A 687 -22.83 10.31 -0.56
CA CYS A 687 -21.58 11.06 -0.80
C CYS A 687 -20.42 10.56 0.10
N THR A 688 -20.71 10.22 1.35
CA THR A 688 -19.77 9.61 2.30
C THR A 688 -19.33 8.22 1.87
N GLY A 689 -20.26 7.38 1.41
CA GLY A 689 -19.94 6.05 0.86
C GLY A 689 -19.12 6.10 -0.43
N MET A 690 -19.40 7.06 -1.31
CA MET A 690 -18.57 7.33 -2.49
C MET A 690 -17.16 7.77 -2.09
N ALA A 691 -17.02 8.57 -1.03
CA ALA A 691 -15.71 8.98 -0.51
C ALA A 691 -14.93 7.79 0.07
N THR A 692 -15.56 6.91 0.87
CA THR A 692 -14.97 5.62 1.32
C THR A 692 -14.40 4.81 0.16
N ILE A 693 -15.13 4.73 -0.96
CA ILE A 693 -14.74 3.98 -2.15
C ILE A 693 -13.55 4.65 -2.86
N CYS A 694 -13.56 5.98 -3.03
CA CYS A 694 -12.45 6.67 -3.67
C CYS A 694 -11.19 6.76 -2.79
N ASN A 695 -11.34 6.84 -1.47
CA ASN A 695 -10.25 6.80 -0.48
C ASN A 695 -9.34 5.59 -0.74
N MET A 696 -9.92 4.38 -0.74
CA MET A 696 -9.18 3.14 -0.96
C MET A 696 -8.83 2.84 -2.42
N GLY A 697 -9.10 3.75 -3.35
CA GLY A 697 -8.49 3.71 -4.70
C GLY A 697 -6.97 3.84 -4.67
N ALA A 698 -6.42 4.46 -3.62
CA ALA A 698 -4.98 4.55 -3.38
C ALA A 698 -4.33 3.17 -3.16
N GLU A 699 -5.04 2.22 -2.55
CA GLU A 699 -4.52 0.89 -2.20
C GLU A 699 -4.31 -0.03 -3.41
N VAL A 700 -4.95 0.26 -4.55
CA VAL A 700 -4.73 -0.43 -5.84
C VAL A 700 -3.74 0.30 -6.76
N GLY A 701 -3.10 1.38 -6.27
CA GLY A 701 -2.12 2.17 -7.01
C GLY A 701 -2.72 3.19 -7.99
N ALA A 702 -4.01 3.51 -7.91
CA ALA A 702 -4.65 4.48 -8.80
C ALA A 702 -4.10 5.91 -8.59
N THR A 703 -4.03 6.68 -9.67
CA THR A 703 -3.66 8.11 -9.61
C THR A 703 -4.69 8.93 -8.83
N THR A 704 -5.98 8.63 -9.03
CA THR A 704 -7.09 9.03 -8.17
C THR A 704 -8.32 8.17 -8.49
N SER A 705 -9.46 8.44 -7.85
CA SER A 705 -10.73 7.76 -8.03
C SER A 705 -11.86 8.78 -7.93
N ILE A 706 -12.87 8.70 -8.82
CA ILE A 706 -13.89 9.74 -8.95
C ILE A 706 -15.28 9.19 -9.28
N PHE A 707 -16.30 9.78 -8.66
CA PHE A 707 -17.72 9.62 -9.01
C PHE A 707 -18.26 10.85 -9.75
N PRO A 708 -19.20 10.69 -10.70
CA PRO A 708 -19.94 11.79 -11.31
C PRO A 708 -20.82 12.52 -10.30
N PHE A 709 -21.20 13.76 -10.63
CA PHE A 709 -22.21 14.48 -9.85
C PHE A 709 -23.51 13.69 -9.81
N SER A 710 -23.95 13.33 -8.60
CA SER A 710 -25.23 12.67 -8.30
C SER A 710 -26.11 13.58 -7.44
N GLU A 711 -27.43 13.41 -7.52
CA GLU A 711 -28.41 14.08 -6.64
C GLU A 711 -28.08 13.87 -5.16
N ASN A 712 -27.49 12.72 -4.81
CA ASN A 712 -27.09 12.39 -3.44
C ASN A 712 -25.97 13.29 -2.89
N HIS A 713 -25.31 14.11 -3.73
CA HIS A 713 -24.39 15.15 -3.30
C HIS A 713 -25.12 16.39 -2.77
N ILE A 714 -26.35 16.67 -3.23
CA ILE A 714 -27.11 17.87 -2.84
C ILE A 714 -27.40 17.88 -1.33
N PRO A 715 -28.00 16.84 -0.71
CA PRO A 715 -28.23 16.84 0.74
C PRO A 715 -26.95 17.00 1.56
N TYR A 716 -25.84 16.42 1.12
CA TYR A 716 -24.55 16.51 1.81
C TYR A 716 -23.97 17.94 1.75
N LEU A 717 -24.04 18.60 0.57
CA LEU A 717 -23.69 20.01 0.41
C LEU A 717 -24.57 20.93 1.27
N GLN A 718 -25.88 20.67 1.36
CA GLN A 718 -26.80 21.45 2.21
C GLN A 718 -26.53 21.25 3.71
N ALA A 719 -26.35 20.01 4.16
CA ALA A 719 -26.06 19.70 5.56
C ALA A 719 -24.73 20.32 6.03
N THR A 720 -23.74 20.41 5.15
CA THR A 720 -22.46 21.10 5.38
C THR A 720 -22.50 22.62 5.08
N GLY A 721 -23.67 23.18 4.74
CA GLY A 721 -23.88 24.62 4.58
C GLY A 721 -23.28 25.25 3.31
N ARG A 722 -23.11 24.47 2.25
CA ARG A 722 -22.44 24.84 0.99
C ARG A 722 -23.41 25.06 -0.18
N ASP A 723 -24.60 25.59 0.08
CA ASP A 723 -25.66 25.84 -0.92
C ASP A 723 -25.16 26.66 -2.13
N ALA A 724 -24.21 27.57 -1.94
CA ALA A 724 -23.58 28.34 -3.02
C ALA A 724 -22.85 27.48 -4.08
N ILE A 725 -22.37 26.28 -3.69
CA ILE A 725 -21.81 25.31 -4.65
C ILE A 725 -22.94 24.70 -5.50
N ILE A 726 -24.08 24.38 -4.87
CA ILE A 726 -25.27 23.83 -5.54
C ILE A 726 -25.82 24.86 -6.55
N ASP A 727 -25.90 26.14 -6.15
CA ASP A 727 -26.31 27.22 -7.04
C ASP A 727 -25.38 27.38 -8.24
N ALA A 728 -24.06 27.29 -8.04
CA ALA A 728 -23.08 27.38 -9.12
C ALA A 728 -23.15 26.20 -10.11
N ILE A 729 -23.36 24.97 -9.63
CA ILE A 729 -23.39 23.78 -10.50
C ILE A 729 -24.74 23.53 -11.20
N LYS A 730 -25.84 24.18 -10.80
CA LYS A 730 -27.17 24.00 -11.46
C LYS A 730 -27.12 24.20 -12.97
N GLY A 731 -26.42 25.23 -13.46
CA GLY A 731 -26.27 25.49 -14.90
C GLY A 731 -25.37 24.49 -15.63
N ILE A 732 -24.57 23.70 -14.89
CA ILE A 732 -23.53 22.80 -15.40
C ILE A 732 -24.03 21.35 -15.40
N ALA A 733 -24.55 20.89 -14.27
CA ALA A 733 -24.99 19.51 -14.04
C ALA A 733 -26.22 19.12 -14.88
N TYR A 734 -27.10 20.08 -15.17
CA TYR A 734 -28.34 19.88 -15.94
C TYR A 734 -28.26 20.46 -17.37
N GLY A 735 -27.07 20.85 -17.82
CA GLY A 735 -26.82 21.18 -19.22
C GLY A 735 -26.90 19.95 -20.12
N SER A 736 -27.18 20.14 -21.41
CA SER A 736 -27.07 19.08 -22.42
C SER A 736 -25.66 18.48 -22.46
N ASP A 737 -25.51 17.19 -22.75
CA ASP A 737 -24.28 16.39 -22.71
C ASP A 737 -22.98 17.14 -23.08
N LYS A 738 -22.97 17.88 -24.20
CA LYS A 738 -21.81 18.64 -24.68
C LYS A 738 -21.28 19.65 -23.63
N HIS A 739 -22.21 20.32 -22.94
CA HIS A 739 -21.98 21.34 -21.92
C HIS A 739 -21.97 20.77 -20.49
N ASN A 740 -22.37 19.50 -20.30
CA ASN A 740 -22.29 18.86 -19.00
C ASN A 740 -20.84 18.51 -18.66
N PHE A 741 -20.24 19.31 -17.79
CA PHE A 741 -18.85 19.13 -17.32
C PHE A 741 -18.72 18.10 -16.19
N LEU A 742 -19.84 17.78 -15.49
CA LEU A 742 -19.83 17.06 -14.21
C LEU A 742 -20.25 15.57 -14.32
N ARG A 743 -20.44 15.09 -15.55
CA ARG A 743 -20.59 13.67 -15.91
C ARG A 743 -19.78 13.37 -17.18
N ALA A 744 -19.39 12.11 -17.40
CA ALA A 744 -18.78 11.65 -18.65
C ALA A 744 -19.70 11.93 -19.86
N ASP A 745 -19.14 12.00 -21.07
CA ASP A 745 -19.96 12.08 -22.30
C ASP A 745 -20.75 10.78 -22.54
N ALA A 746 -21.95 10.91 -23.11
CA ALA A 746 -22.66 9.76 -23.65
C ALA A 746 -21.81 9.11 -24.77
N GLY A 747 -21.39 7.86 -24.50
CA GLY A 747 -20.50 7.08 -25.36
C GLY A 747 -18.99 7.32 -25.14
N ALA A 748 -18.57 7.89 -24.00
CA ALA A 748 -17.15 7.92 -23.63
C ALA A 748 -16.59 6.50 -23.42
N GLU A 749 -15.36 6.25 -23.88
CA GLU A 749 -14.71 4.94 -23.81
C GLU A 749 -13.71 4.85 -22.66
N TYR A 750 -13.69 3.70 -21.97
CA TYR A 750 -12.78 3.38 -20.88
C TYR A 750 -11.71 2.38 -21.36
N ASP A 751 -10.48 2.46 -20.84
CA ASP A 751 -9.37 1.57 -21.20
C ASP A 751 -9.63 0.10 -20.82
N ASP A 752 -10.38 -0.10 -19.74
CA ASP A 752 -10.93 -1.39 -19.27
C ASP A 752 -12.22 -1.11 -18.47
N VAL A 753 -13.09 -2.12 -18.31
CA VAL A 753 -14.38 -1.98 -17.62
C VAL A 753 -14.63 -3.13 -16.64
N ILE A 754 -14.70 -2.78 -15.34
CA ILE A 754 -15.05 -3.70 -14.25
C ILE A 754 -16.51 -3.50 -13.85
N ASN A 755 -17.34 -4.52 -14.08
CA ASN A 755 -18.72 -4.55 -13.59
C ASN A 755 -18.78 -5.10 -12.15
N ILE A 756 -19.56 -4.45 -11.28
CA ILE A 756 -19.90 -4.87 -9.91
C ILE A 756 -21.41 -4.73 -9.71
N ASN A 757 -22.09 -5.83 -9.35
CA ASN A 757 -23.49 -5.82 -8.94
C ASN A 757 -23.59 -5.71 -7.41
N LEU A 758 -23.99 -4.53 -6.94
CA LEU A 758 -24.12 -4.16 -5.52
C LEU A 758 -25.17 -5.00 -4.78
N SER A 759 -26.17 -5.55 -5.49
CA SER A 759 -27.22 -6.38 -4.89
C SER A 759 -26.84 -7.86 -4.74
N SER A 760 -25.71 -8.28 -5.31
CA SER A 760 -25.11 -9.61 -5.07
C SER A 760 -23.82 -9.54 -4.24
N LEU A 761 -23.43 -8.34 -3.81
CA LEU A 761 -22.24 -8.12 -3.00
C LEU A 761 -22.55 -8.43 -1.52
N GLU A 762 -21.84 -9.39 -0.93
CA GLU A 762 -21.84 -9.63 0.52
C GLU A 762 -20.68 -8.88 1.21
N PRO A 763 -20.65 -8.78 2.55
CA PRO A 763 -19.53 -8.15 3.26
C PRO A 763 -18.20 -8.86 2.99
N HIS A 764 -17.10 -8.11 2.99
CA HIS A 764 -15.74 -8.62 2.76
C HIS A 764 -14.79 -8.23 3.91
N ILE A 765 -13.76 -9.05 4.10
CA ILE A 765 -12.62 -8.77 4.98
C ILE A 765 -11.33 -8.96 4.17
N ASN A 766 -10.43 -7.97 4.20
CA ASN A 766 -9.16 -8.03 3.48
C ASN A 766 -7.96 -8.06 4.45
N GLY A 767 -7.02 -8.99 4.27
CA GLY A 767 -5.82 -9.09 5.12
C GLY A 767 -5.30 -10.52 5.27
N PRO A 768 -4.28 -10.77 6.12
CA PRO A 768 -3.84 -9.92 7.23
C PRO A 768 -2.70 -8.92 6.96
N PHE A 769 -2.03 -8.98 5.80
CA PHE A 769 -0.77 -8.22 5.56
C PHE A 769 -0.77 -7.38 4.27
N THR A 770 -1.90 -7.33 3.56
CA THR A 770 -2.07 -6.59 2.31
C THR A 770 -3.54 -6.22 2.12
N PRO A 771 -3.88 -5.04 1.55
CA PRO A 771 -5.25 -4.58 1.41
C PRO A 771 -6.02 -5.27 0.28
N ASP A 772 -5.37 -6.11 -0.53
CA ASP A 772 -5.96 -6.83 -1.66
C ASP A 772 -6.23 -8.32 -1.43
N LEU A 773 -5.83 -8.90 -0.28
CA LEU A 773 -6.17 -10.29 0.06
C LEU A 773 -7.63 -10.39 0.52
N SER A 774 -8.55 -10.21 -0.44
CA SER A 774 -9.97 -10.03 -0.19
C SER A 774 -10.70 -11.36 -0.04
N THR A 775 -11.39 -11.51 1.09
CA THR A 775 -12.15 -12.71 1.44
C THR A 775 -13.59 -12.33 1.75
N PRO A 776 -14.59 -12.86 1.02
CA PRO A 776 -16.00 -12.68 1.37
C PRO A 776 -16.28 -13.28 2.75
N LEU A 777 -17.12 -12.62 3.55
CA LEU A 777 -17.40 -12.97 4.95
C LEU A 777 -17.95 -14.40 5.10
N SER A 778 -18.73 -14.89 4.12
CA SER A 778 -19.16 -16.30 4.05
C SER A 778 -18.02 -17.33 4.12
N LYS A 779 -16.80 -16.95 3.68
CA LYS A 779 -15.62 -17.82 3.58
C LYS A 779 -14.53 -17.51 4.61
N PHE A 780 -14.60 -16.36 5.29
CA PHE A 780 -13.52 -15.89 6.16
C PHE A 780 -13.19 -16.87 7.30
N LYS A 781 -14.21 -17.52 7.87
CA LYS A 781 -14.10 -18.60 8.88
C LYS A 781 -13.29 -19.82 8.39
N GLU A 782 -13.37 -20.15 7.10
CA GLU A 782 -12.54 -21.20 6.48
C GLU A 782 -11.12 -20.69 6.21
N ALA A 783 -10.96 -19.42 5.82
CA ALA A 783 -9.66 -18.79 5.61
C ALA A 783 -8.83 -18.68 6.90
N VAL A 784 -9.42 -18.23 8.02
CA VAL A 784 -8.78 -18.19 9.36
C VAL A 784 -8.24 -19.57 9.72
N LYS A 785 -9.10 -20.60 9.67
CA LYS A 785 -8.74 -21.98 9.97
C LYS A 785 -7.67 -22.57 9.03
N THR A 786 -7.75 -22.28 7.73
CA THR A 786 -6.83 -22.83 6.72
C THR A 786 -5.44 -22.22 6.82
N ASN A 787 -5.37 -20.90 6.97
CA ASN A 787 -4.11 -20.17 7.10
C ASN A 787 -3.55 -20.15 8.54
N LYS A 788 -4.29 -20.69 9.51
CA LYS A 788 -3.96 -20.73 10.95
C LYS A 788 -3.78 -19.32 11.54
N TRP A 789 -4.62 -18.38 11.12
CA TRP A 789 -4.69 -17.06 11.74
C TRP A 789 -5.35 -17.19 13.14
N PRO A 790 -5.09 -16.26 14.07
CA PRO A 790 -5.74 -16.27 15.38
C PRO A 790 -7.28 -16.27 15.28
N ASP A 791 -7.94 -17.20 15.97
CA ASP A 791 -9.41 -17.26 16.08
C ASP A 791 -10.00 -16.14 16.96
N THR A 792 -9.15 -15.40 17.68
CA THR A 792 -9.46 -14.24 18.51
C THR A 792 -8.60 -13.04 18.11
N PHE A 793 -9.02 -11.84 18.47
CA PHE A 793 -8.28 -10.59 18.18
C PHE A 793 -8.33 -9.66 19.39
N SER A 794 -7.29 -8.84 19.58
CA SER A 794 -7.17 -8.04 20.81
C SER A 794 -7.89 -6.69 20.72
N ALA A 795 -7.90 -6.05 19.55
CA ALA A 795 -8.54 -4.74 19.33
C ALA A 795 -9.37 -4.69 18.04
N GLY A 796 -10.56 -4.10 18.14
CA GLY A 796 -11.39 -3.63 17.03
C GLY A 796 -11.37 -2.11 16.96
N LEU A 797 -11.02 -1.53 15.79
CA LEU A 797 -10.84 -0.09 15.63
C LEU A 797 -11.72 0.47 14.51
N ILE A 798 -12.67 1.35 14.83
CA ILE A 798 -13.54 2.00 13.86
C ILE A 798 -13.22 3.49 13.69
N GLY A 799 -13.53 4.03 12.51
CA GLY A 799 -13.21 5.40 12.13
C GLY A 799 -12.01 5.51 11.19
N SER A 800 -11.23 6.57 11.40
CA SER A 800 -10.28 7.18 10.46
C SER A 800 -10.91 7.61 9.13
N CYS A 801 -10.16 8.35 8.31
CA CYS A 801 -10.62 9.02 7.09
C CYS A 801 -11.42 8.16 6.09
N THR A 802 -11.33 6.83 6.16
CA THR A 802 -12.04 5.92 5.25
C THR A 802 -13.48 5.63 5.69
N ASN A 803 -13.77 5.59 7.00
CA ASN A 803 -15.05 5.14 7.57
C ASN A 803 -15.37 5.83 8.92
N SER A 804 -15.25 7.16 8.96
CA SER A 804 -15.49 8.00 10.15
C SER A 804 -16.64 9.00 10.02
N SER A 805 -17.56 8.79 9.08
CA SER A 805 -18.69 9.70 8.86
C SER A 805 -19.82 9.47 9.88
N TYR A 806 -20.82 10.37 9.88
CA TYR A 806 -22.04 10.19 10.66
C TYR A 806 -22.84 8.93 10.26
N GLU A 807 -22.76 8.53 8.98
CA GLU A 807 -23.37 7.29 8.47
C GLU A 807 -22.68 6.05 9.03
N ASP A 808 -21.34 6.00 8.97
CA ASP A 808 -20.53 4.91 9.55
C ASP A 808 -20.81 4.74 11.05
N MET A 809 -20.78 5.88 11.77
CA MET A 809 -20.86 5.90 13.23
C MET A 809 -22.26 5.56 13.73
N THR A 810 -23.33 6.00 13.06
CA THR A 810 -24.70 5.61 13.44
C THR A 810 -25.02 4.14 13.09
N ARG A 811 -24.43 3.58 12.02
CA ARG A 811 -24.52 2.13 11.73
C ARG A 811 -23.84 1.27 12.78
N ALA A 812 -22.68 1.68 13.28
CA ALA A 812 -22.01 1.03 14.40
C ALA A 812 -22.78 1.21 15.73
N GLU A 813 -23.36 2.39 15.97
CA GLU A 813 -24.17 2.69 17.15
C GLU A 813 -25.42 1.79 17.28
N ASP A 814 -26.12 1.52 16.18
CA ASP A 814 -27.28 0.61 16.18
C ASP A 814 -26.89 -0.80 16.67
N LEU A 815 -25.75 -1.33 16.24
CA LEU A 815 -25.25 -2.63 16.72
C LEU A 815 -24.86 -2.58 18.20
N VAL A 816 -24.22 -1.49 18.66
CA VAL A 816 -23.94 -1.29 20.10
C VAL A 816 -25.23 -1.29 20.91
N LYS A 817 -26.30 -0.63 20.43
CA LYS A 817 -27.61 -0.62 21.09
C LYS A 817 -28.27 -2.01 21.08
N GLN A 818 -28.22 -2.74 19.97
CA GLN A 818 -28.71 -4.11 19.89
C GLN A 818 -28.00 -5.02 20.92
N ALA A 819 -26.68 -4.93 21.02
CA ALA A 819 -25.87 -5.72 21.94
C ALA A 819 -26.07 -5.31 23.42
N GLN A 820 -26.16 -4.01 23.71
CA GLN A 820 -26.47 -3.50 25.06
C GLN A 820 -27.86 -3.96 25.53
N ALA A 821 -28.87 -3.96 24.65
CA ALA A 821 -30.20 -4.48 24.96
C ALA A 821 -30.20 -5.99 25.25
N ALA A 822 -29.24 -6.73 24.71
CA ALA A 822 -28.98 -8.14 24.99
C ALA A 822 -28.04 -8.38 26.19
N GLY A 823 -27.66 -7.34 26.94
CA GLY A 823 -26.77 -7.43 28.10
C GLY A 823 -25.29 -7.72 27.77
N LEU A 824 -24.88 -7.56 26.51
CA LEU A 824 -23.51 -7.80 26.06
C LEU A 824 -22.61 -6.56 26.20
N LYS A 825 -21.30 -6.81 26.20
CA LYS A 825 -20.22 -5.83 26.10
C LYS A 825 -19.18 -6.30 25.06
N PRO A 826 -18.33 -5.42 24.53
CA PRO A 826 -17.16 -5.82 23.76
C PRO A 826 -16.31 -6.83 24.53
N ARG A 827 -15.74 -7.81 23.80
CA ARG A 827 -14.81 -8.84 24.33
C ARG A 827 -13.36 -8.58 23.94
N SER A 828 -13.16 -7.77 22.91
CA SER A 828 -11.89 -7.18 22.50
C SER A 828 -11.95 -5.68 22.78
N ASP A 829 -10.81 -5.01 22.94
CA ASP A 829 -10.75 -3.56 23.10
C ASP A 829 -11.39 -2.88 21.88
N PHE A 830 -12.19 -1.83 22.10
CA PHE A 830 -12.98 -1.21 21.05
C PHE A 830 -12.68 0.29 20.96
N PHE A 831 -12.02 0.72 19.89
CA PHE A 831 -11.57 2.10 19.68
C PHE A 831 -12.41 2.79 18.61
N ILE A 832 -12.78 4.05 18.86
CA ILE A 832 -13.62 4.87 17.97
C ILE A 832 -12.89 6.18 17.64
N THR A 833 -12.63 6.43 16.36
CA THR A 833 -11.98 7.65 15.85
C THR A 833 -12.95 8.49 15.00
N PRO A 834 -13.55 9.57 15.53
CA PRO A 834 -14.33 10.51 14.73
C PRO A 834 -13.44 11.21 13.69
N GLY A 835 -14.00 11.52 12.51
CA GLY A 835 -13.21 12.07 11.41
C GLY A 835 -12.87 13.56 11.54
N SER A 836 -13.74 14.33 12.20
CA SER A 836 -13.59 15.77 12.41
C SER A 836 -14.31 16.20 13.69
N GLU A 837 -14.01 17.40 14.19
CA GLU A 837 -14.75 18.01 15.29
C GLU A 837 -16.24 18.18 14.93
N GLN A 838 -16.55 18.49 13.68
CA GLN A 838 -17.93 18.60 13.19
C GLN A 838 -18.67 17.27 13.35
N VAL A 839 -18.05 16.14 12.99
CA VAL A 839 -18.61 14.81 13.26
C VAL A 839 -18.67 14.52 14.75
N ARG A 840 -17.58 14.72 15.51
CA ARG A 840 -17.50 14.43 16.96
C ARG A 840 -18.61 15.14 17.73
N ALA A 841 -18.75 16.45 17.56
CA ALA A 841 -19.79 17.23 18.22
C ALA A 841 -21.21 16.82 17.80
N THR A 842 -21.41 16.45 16.52
CA THR A 842 -22.70 15.95 16.04
C THR A 842 -23.04 14.58 16.67
N LEU A 843 -22.06 13.72 16.94
CA LEU A 843 -22.24 12.44 17.63
C LEU A 843 -22.41 12.63 19.16
N GLU A 844 -21.85 13.69 19.72
CA GLU A 844 -22.02 14.09 21.13
C GLU A 844 -23.44 14.61 21.40
N ASP A 845 -23.91 15.57 20.57
CA ASP A 845 -25.27 16.12 20.63
C ASP A 845 -26.33 15.02 20.48
N ASN A 846 -26.11 14.08 19.54
CA ASN A 846 -27.03 12.97 19.28
C ASN A 846 -26.88 11.77 20.26
N LYS A 847 -26.04 11.87 21.29
CA LYS A 847 -25.78 10.82 22.31
C LYS A 847 -25.18 9.51 21.77
N THR A 848 -24.60 9.54 20.57
CA THR A 848 -23.86 8.43 19.96
C THR A 848 -22.54 8.15 20.70
N LEU A 849 -21.80 9.18 21.12
CA LEU A 849 -20.56 8.99 21.89
C LEU A 849 -20.84 8.46 23.31
N ASP A 850 -21.90 8.94 23.97
CA ASP A 850 -22.37 8.40 25.25
C ASP A 850 -22.75 6.91 25.12
N THR A 851 -23.32 6.49 23.98
CA THR A 851 -23.66 5.09 23.68
C THR A 851 -22.40 4.23 23.55
N PHE A 852 -21.39 4.66 22.79
CA PHE A 852 -20.12 3.95 22.65
C PHE A 852 -19.35 3.84 23.98
N THR A 853 -19.20 4.95 24.70
CA THR A 853 -18.46 4.98 25.97
C THR A 853 -19.14 4.16 27.07
N SER A 854 -20.48 4.20 27.15
CA SER A 854 -21.26 3.35 28.08
C SER A 854 -21.14 1.86 27.78
N ALA A 855 -20.79 1.47 26.55
CA ALA A 855 -20.48 0.08 26.20
C ALA A 855 -19.09 -0.38 26.68
N GLY A 856 -18.18 0.55 26.96
CA GLY A 856 -16.75 0.30 27.16
C GLY A 856 -15.87 0.63 25.95
N GLY A 857 -16.40 1.34 24.94
CA GLY A 857 -15.61 1.83 23.81
C GLY A 857 -14.79 3.08 24.17
N ILE A 858 -13.56 3.16 23.66
CA ILE A 858 -12.62 4.27 23.89
C ILE A 858 -12.69 5.24 22.70
N VAL A 859 -13.15 6.46 22.93
CA VAL A 859 -13.17 7.52 21.91
C VAL A 859 -11.79 8.19 21.85
N LEU A 860 -11.10 8.01 20.72
CA LEU A 860 -9.82 8.64 20.41
C LEU A 860 -10.03 10.07 19.87
N ALA A 861 -8.96 10.86 19.83
CA ALA A 861 -8.98 12.19 19.23
C ALA A 861 -9.33 12.16 17.73
N ASN A 862 -9.79 13.29 17.19
CA ASN A 862 -10.18 13.44 15.77
C ASN A 862 -8.93 13.48 14.84
N ALA A 863 -8.18 12.39 14.78
CA ALA A 863 -6.83 12.33 14.23
C ALA A 863 -6.49 10.95 13.64
N CYS A 864 -5.40 10.83 12.89
CA CYS A 864 -5.02 9.60 12.20
C CYS A 864 -4.69 8.43 13.14
N GLY A 865 -3.98 8.69 14.24
CA GLY A 865 -3.77 7.71 15.32
C GLY A 865 -3.31 6.31 14.85
N PRO A 866 -3.99 5.23 15.26
CA PRO A 866 -3.67 3.85 14.86
C PRO A 866 -3.74 3.55 13.36
N CYS A 867 -4.32 4.43 12.53
CA CYS A 867 -4.36 4.27 11.07
C CYS A 867 -2.98 4.47 10.41
N ILE A 868 -2.04 5.14 11.09
CA ILE A 868 -0.69 5.41 10.58
C ILE A 868 0.45 4.89 11.47
N GLY A 869 0.12 4.33 12.63
CA GLY A 869 1.08 3.80 13.61
C GLY A 869 1.24 4.66 14.88
N GLN A 870 0.47 5.75 15.02
CA GLN A 870 0.46 6.58 16.22
C GLN A 870 -0.48 5.97 17.28
N TRP A 871 -0.14 4.77 17.74
CA TRP A 871 -0.87 4.02 18.75
C TRP A 871 0.10 3.41 19.75
N LYS A 872 -0.06 3.79 21.02
CA LYS A 872 0.62 3.16 22.13
C LYS A 872 -0.33 2.14 22.74
N ARG A 873 -0.11 0.87 22.37
CA ARG A 873 -0.92 -0.26 22.84
C ARG A 873 -0.83 -0.42 24.35
N THR A 874 -1.98 -0.71 24.96
CA THR A 874 -2.17 -0.91 26.40
C THR A 874 -2.59 -2.35 26.75
N ASP A 875 -2.86 -3.18 25.73
CA ASP A 875 -3.33 -4.57 25.84
C ASP A 875 -2.24 -5.60 26.17
N GLY A 876 -1.02 -5.15 26.48
CA GLY A 876 0.09 -5.97 26.98
C GLY A 876 0.83 -6.80 25.92
N ILE A 877 0.36 -6.81 24.67
CA ILE A 877 0.98 -7.54 23.55
C ILE A 877 2.38 -7.00 23.26
N LYS A 878 3.35 -7.91 23.13
CA LYS A 878 4.77 -7.58 22.98
C LYS A 878 5.18 -7.49 21.51
N LYS A 879 6.20 -6.67 21.22
CA LYS A 879 6.76 -6.60 19.87
C LYS A 879 7.37 -7.96 19.48
N GLY A 880 6.93 -8.52 18.35
CA GLY A 880 7.27 -9.87 17.89
C GLY A 880 6.25 -10.95 18.28
N GLU A 881 5.19 -10.61 19.00
CA GLU A 881 4.09 -11.53 19.35
C GLU A 881 3.04 -11.61 18.24
N ASP A 882 2.53 -12.82 17.97
CA ASP A 882 1.45 -13.04 16.99
C ASP A 882 0.08 -12.70 17.61
N ASN A 883 -0.54 -11.62 17.15
CA ASN A 883 -1.92 -11.26 17.48
C ASN A 883 -2.70 -10.83 16.24
N ALA A 884 -4.04 -10.82 16.32
CA ALA A 884 -4.89 -10.20 15.31
C ALA A 884 -5.53 -8.89 15.81
N ILE A 885 -5.83 -7.99 14.88
CA ILE A 885 -6.71 -6.81 15.05
C ILE A 885 -7.67 -6.70 13.85
N LEU A 886 -8.84 -6.09 14.06
CA LEU A 886 -9.74 -5.68 12.98
C LEU A 886 -9.88 -4.16 12.96
N CYS A 887 -9.86 -3.55 11.78
CA CYS A 887 -10.08 -2.11 11.66
C CYS A 887 -10.88 -1.69 10.43
N SER A 888 -11.59 -0.55 10.53
CA SER A 888 -12.29 0.05 9.38
C SER A 888 -11.41 0.95 8.52
N TYR A 889 -10.09 0.83 8.66
CA TYR A 889 -9.09 1.65 7.98
C TYR A 889 -8.82 1.16 6.54
N ASN A 890 -7.74 1.65 5.93
CA ASN A 890 -7.36 1.35 4.54
C ASN A 890 -6.05 0.55 4.38
N ARG A 891 -5.16 0.49 5.39
CA ARG A 891 -3.85 -0.17 5.29
C ARG A 891 -3.53 -1.09 6.46
N ASN A 892 -3.02 -2.26 6.13
CA ASN A 892 -2.73 -3.38 7.02
C ASN A 892 -1.38 -4.06 6.75
N PHE A 893 -0.41 -3.35 6.15
CA PHE A 893 0.95 -3.89 5.97
C PHE A 893 1.60 -4.25 7.32
N PRO A 894 2.55 -5.22 7.39
CA PRO A 894 3.17 -5.65 8.64
C PRO A 894 3.68 -4.48 9.50
N GLY A 895 3.22 -4.40 10.76
CA GLY A 895 3.57 -3.33 11.70
C GLY A 895 3.00 -1.95 11.40
N ARG A 896 2.07 -1.80 10.44
CA ARG A 896 1.47 -0.50 10.06
C ARG A 896 0.73 0.20 11.20
N ASN A 897 0.03 -0.54 12.04
CA ASN A 897 -0.88 0.03 13.04
C ASN A 897 -0.23 0.29 14.40
N ASP A 898 0.87 -0.41 14.71
CA ASP A 898 1.44 -0.52 16.07
C ASP A 898 2.97 -0.76 16.12
N GLY A 899 3.65 -0.85 14.97
CA GLY A 899 5.08 -1.18 14.90
C GLY A 899 5.44 -2.65 15.17
N ASN A 900 4.47 -3.56 15.29
CA ASN A 900 4.70 -5.00 15.45
C ASN A 900 4.53 -5.74 14.11
N PRO A 901 5.60 -6.26 13.48
CA PRO A 901 5.51 -6.95 12.18
C PRO A 901 4.75 -8.29 12.23
N ARG A 902 4.37 -8.76 13.44
CA ARG A 902 3.59 -9.98 13.66
C ARG A 902 2.09 -9.74 13.89
N THR A 903 1.66 -8.48 14.01
CA THR A 903 0.23 -8.13 14.11
C THR A 903 -0.48 -8.37 12.77
N MET A 904 -1.41 -9.32 12.76
CA MET A 904 -2.29 -9.63 11.63
C MET A 904 -3.45 -8.62 11.60
N SER A 905 -3.47 -7.74 10.60
CA SER A 905 -4.42 -6.61 10.53
C SER A 905 -5.45 -6.83 9.42
N PHE A 906 -6.73 -6.87 9.80
CA PHE A 906 -7.83 -7.18 8.89
C PHE A 906 -8.72 -5.96 8.67
N LEU A 907 -8.87 -5.56 7.40
CA LEU A 907 -9.67 -4.43 6.97
C LEU A 907 -11.12 -4.87 6.71
N ALA A 908 -12.08 -4.17 7.29
CA ALA A 908 -13.52 -4.46 7.18
C ALA A 908 -14.37 -3.16 7.17
N SER A 909 -15.69 -3.29 7.11
CA SER A 909 -16.64 -2.20 7.37
C SER A 909 -16.81 -1.95 8.88
N PRO A 910 -17.08 -0.70 9.32
CA PRO A 910 -17.15 -0.37 10.76
C PRO A 910 -18.25 -1.13 11.49
N GLU A 911 -19.37 -1.45 10.83
CA GLU A 911 -20.40 -2.33 11.36
C GLU A 911 -19.90 -3.77 11.60
N LEU A 912 -19.07 -4.31 10.71
CA LEU A 912 -18.52 -5.66 10.82
C LEU A 912 -17.45 -5.74 11.92
N VAL A 913 -16.55 -4.75 12.01
CA VAL A 913 -15.62 -4.61 13.14
C VAL A 913 -16.37 -4.55 14.46
N THR A 914 -17.46 -3.77 14.52
CA THR A 914 -18.29 -3.63 15.72
C THR A 914 -18.95 -4.96 16.10
N ALA A 915 -19.65 -5.63 15.18
CA ALA A 915 -20.30 -6.92 15.45
C ALA A 915 -19.29 -7.99 15.91
N MET A 916 -18.10 -8.03 15.30
CA MET A 916 -17.05 -8.97 15.67
C MET A 916 -16.44 -8.64 17.04
N ALA A 917 -16.31 -7.36 17.44
CA ALA A 917 -15.77 -6.96 18.74
C ALA A 917 -16.61 -7.46 19.93
N TYR A 918 -17.94 -7.59 19.76
CA TYR A 918 -18.82 -8.23 20.75
C TYR A 918 -18.74 -9.75 20.75
N SER A 919 -18.36 -10.38 19.63
CA SER A 919 -18.12 -11.83 19.56
C SER A 919 -16.79 -12.25 20.20
N GLY A 920 -15.77 -11.39 20.08
CA GLY A 920 -14.37 -11.67 20.46
C GLY A 920 -13.62 -12.60 19.49
N SER A 921 -14.20 -12.94 18.33
CA SER A 921 -13.63 -13.90 17.38
C SER A 921 -13.50 -13.37 15.96
N THR A 922 -12.38 -13.69 15.31
CA THR A 922 -12.15 -13.46 13.88
C THR A 922 -13.01 -14.38 13.00
N SER A 923 -13.44 -15.52 13.54
CA SER A 923 -14.23 -16.56 12.87
C SER A 923 -15.77 -16.36 12.98
N PHE A 924 -16.23 -15.21 13.47
CA PHE A 924 -17.66 -14.89 13.65
C PHE A 924 -18.28 -14.24 12.39
N ASN A 925 -19.43 -14.74 11.96
CA ASN A 925 -20.22 -14.16 10.87
C ASN A 925 -21.61 -13.70 11.38
N PRO A 926 -21.87 -12.39 11.57
CA PRO A 926 -23.14 -11.89 12.10
C PRO A 926 -24.39 -12.21 11.23
N LEU A 927 -24.23 -12.53 9.94
CA LEU A 927 -25.35 -12.92 9.09
C LEU A 927 -25.89 -14.31 9.47
N THR A 928 -25.08 -15.16 10.08
CA THR A 928 -25.40 -16.57 10.37
C THR A 928 -25.33 -16.92 11.86
N ASP A 929 -24.23 -16.57 12.52
CA ASP A 929 -23.86 -17.01 13.87
C ASP A 929 -24.67 -16.31 14.98
N GLU A 930 -24.58 -16.85 16.20
CA GLU A 930 -25.26 -16.37 17.41
C GLU A 930 -24.24 -16.20 18.56
N ILE A 931 -24.44 -15.22 19.44
CA ILE A 931 -23.62 -14.95 20.63
C ILE A 931 -24.41 -15.40 21.89
N PRO A 932 -23.81 -16.18 22.81
CA PRO A 932 -24.46 -16.53 24.07
C PRO A 932 -24.54 -15.31 25.01
N ILE A 933 -25.70 -15.12 25.65
CA ILE A 933 -25.99 -13.98 26.54
C ILE A 933 -26.04 -14.40 28.03
N PRO A 934 -25.88 -13.46 28.99
CA PRO A 934 -25.64 -13.79 30.40
C PRO A 934 -26.79 -14.53 31.12
N ASP A 935 -28.00 -14.52 30.58
CA ASP A 935 -29.17 -15.24 31.11
C ASP A 935 -29.28 -16.71 30.63
N GLY A 936 -28.36 -17.15 29.77
CA GLY A 936 -28.35 -18.47 29.16
C GLY A 936 -29.08 -18.56 27.81
N GLY A 937 -29.64 -17.45 27.32
CA GLY A 937 -30.20 -17.34 25.98
C GLY A 937 -29.15 -17.19 24.88
N LYS A 938 -29.62 -16.83 23.68
CA LYS A 938 -28.78 -16.46 22.54
C LYS A 938 -29.23 -15.13 21.94
N PHE A 939 -28.27 -14.38 21.43
CA PHE A 939 -28.48 -13.14 20.68
C PHE A 939 -27.91 -13.27 19.27
N LYS A 940 -28.55 -12.60 18.31
CA LYS A 940 -28.06 -12.44 16.95
C LYS A 940 -28.28 -10.99 16.52
N PHE A 941 -27.30 -10.42 15.82
CA PHE A 941 -27.41 -9.08 15.27
C PHE A 941 -28.38 -9.04 14.09
N GLU A 942 -29.29 -8.07 14.11
CA GLU A 942 -30.06 -7.65 12.94
C GLU A 942 -29.22 -6.70 12.07
N PRO A 943 -29.43 -6.66 10.74
CA PRO A 943 -28.65 -5.79 9.86
C PRO A 943 -28.69 -4.32 10.29
N PRO A 944 -27.53 -3.64 10.38
CA PRO A 944 -27.38 -2.33 11.00
C PRO A 944 -28.17 -1.24 10.27
N LYS A 945 -28.83 -0.40 11.07
CA LYS A 945 -29.52 0.82 10.60
C LYS A 945 -28.68 2.04 10.97
N GLY A 946 -28.71 3.07 10.13
CA GLY A 946 -28.01 4.33 10.36
C GLY A 946 -28.62 5.45 9.54
N ALA A 947 -28.22 6.68 9.81
CA ALA A 947 -28.68 7.87 9.11
C ALA A 947 -27.52 8.47 8.31
N GLN A 948 -27.74 8.70 7.01
CA GLN A 948 -26.71 9.27 6.12
C GLN A 948 -26.25 10.67 6.56
N LEU A 949 -27.17 11.44 7.15
CA LEU A 949 -26.97 12.81 7.60
C LEU A 949 -27.75 13.07 8.91
N PRO A 950 -27.25 13.96 9.78
CA PRO A 950 -27.98 14.37 10.98
C PRO A 950 -29.24 15.16 10.61
N GLY A 951 -30.39 14.77 11.19
CA GLY A 951 -31.70 15.39 10.87
C GLY A 951 -31.83 16.88 11.25
N SER A 952 -30.97 17.37 12.15
CA SER A 952 -30.84 18.78 12.54
C SER A 952 -29.83 19.57 11.69
N GLY A 953 -29.14 18.92 10.75
CA GLY A 953 -27.85 19.39 10.25
C GLY A 953 -26.71 19.12 11.24
N PHE A 954 -25.47 19.33 10.79
CA PHE A 954 -24.27 19.13 11.62
C PHE A 954 -24.13 20.20 12.70
N ALA A 955 -23.57 19.81 13.84
CA ALA A 955 -23.14 20.70 14.90
C ALA A 955 -21.99 21.61 14.44
N ILE A 956 -21.83 22.75 15.11
CA ILE A 956 -20.71 23.68 14.88
C ILE A 956 -19.41 23.12 15.50
N GLY A 957 -19.52 22.39 16.61
CA GLY A 957 -18.39 21.94 17.40
C GLY A 957 -17.69 23.06 18.17
N ASN A 958 -16.56 22.73 18.80
CA ASN A 958 -15.74 23.67 19.55
C ASN A 958 -15.10 24.72 18.61
N PRO A 959 -15.37 26.04 18.77
CA PRO A 959 -14.78 27.09 17.93
C PRO A 959 -13.25 27.14 17.93
N ALA A 960 -12.58 26.59 18.96
CA ALA A 960 -11.12 26.50 19.02
C ALA A 960 -10.52 25.51 18.00
N PHE A 961 -11.36 24.70 17.34
CA PHE A 961 -10.96 23.80 16.26
C PHE A 961 -11.34 24.31 14.85
N LEU A 962 -11.85 25.55 14.73
CA LEU A 962 -11.99 26.22 13.44
C LEU A 962 -10.62 26.67 12.90
N PRO A 963 -10.44 26.76 11.58
CA PRO A 963 -9.16 27.13 11.01
C PRO A 963 -8.83 28.63 11.19
N SER A 964 -7.54 28.96 11.09
CA SER A 964 -7.08 30.34 10.97
C SER A 964 -7.64 31.06 9.73
N SER A 965 -7.59 32.40 9.72
CA SER A 965 -7.84 33.17 8.50
C SER A 965 -6.85 32.79 7.39
N ALA A 966 -7.31 32.88 6.14
CA ALA A 966 -6.49 32.73 4.93
C ALA A 966 -5.79 34.04 4.51
N GLU A 967 -5.82 35.07 5.36
CA GLU A 967 -5.19 36.37 5.10
C GLU A 967 -3.72 36.36 5.55
N ALA A 968 -2.81 36.65 4.63
CA ALA A 968 -1.37 36.67 4.89
C ALA A 968 -0.95 37.91 5.69
N ASP A 969 -0.23 37.71 6.81
CA ASP A 969 0.33 38.77 7.64
C ASP A 969 1.87 38.79 7.53
N PRO A 970 2.48 39.66 6.68
CA PRO A 970 3.93 39.66 6.45
C PRO A 970 4.75 40.06 7.68
N ASN A 971 4.11 40.63 8.71
CA ASN A 971 4.75 41.00 9.98
C ASN A 971 5.00 39.78 10.89
N VAL A 972 4.34 38.64 10.62
CA VAL A 972 4.55 37.39 11.36
C VAL A 972 5.93 36.83 11.03
N GLN A 973 6.69 36.49 12.07
CA GLN A 973 7.89 35.66 11.92
C GLN A 973 7.51 34.20 12.05
N VAL A 974 8.12 33.36 11.21
CA VAL A 974 7.97 31.90 11.31
C VAL A 974 8.79 31.42 12.50
N VAL A 975 8.18 30.62 13.36
CA VAL A 975 8.84 30.08 14.56
C VAL A 975 9.61 28.83 14.18
N VAL A 976 10.95 28.94 14.18
CA VAL A 976 11.89 27.81 14.16
C VAL A 976 12.96 28.12 15.21
N ASP A 977 13.25 27.18 16.10
CA ASP A 977 14.38 27.31 17.03
C ASP A 977 15.68 26.97 16.28
N PRO A 978 16.71 27.85 16.25
CA PRO A 978 17.99 27.56 15.61
C PRO A 978 18.71 26.31 16.16
N GLU A 979 18.42 25.91 17.41
CA GLU A 979 19.02 24.74 18.07
C GLU A 979 18.09 23.50 18.03
N SER A 980 17.04 23.52 17.21
CA SER A 980 16.07 22.41 17.08
C SER A 980 16.69 21.12 16.52
N ASP A 981 16.27 19.95 17.02
CA ASP A 981 16.50 18.66 16.35
C ASP A 981 15.40 18.30 15.35
N ARG A 982 14.26 19.01 15.33
CA ARG A 982 13.01 18.67 14.61
C ARG A 982 12.79 19.46 13.33
N LEU A 983 13.22 20.72 13.29
CA LEU A 983 13.02 21.68 12.21
C LEU A 983 14.33 22.39 11.87
N ALA A 984 14.63 22.56 10.59
CA ALA A 984 15.71 23.41 10.12
C ALA A 984 15.27 24.24 8.92
N LEU A 985 15.62 25.53 8.90
CA LEU A 985 15.42 26.37 7.73
C LEU A 985 16.24 25.84 6.54
N LEU A 986 15.63 25.84 5.35
CA LEU A 986 16.33 25.48 4.12
C LEU A 986 17.06 26.69 3.55
N GLU A 987 18.34 26.52 3.27
CA GLU A 987 19.08 27.42 2.37
C GLU A 987 18.79 27.03 0.91
N PRO A 988 18.58 27.99 -0.01
CA PRO A 988 18.46 27.69 -1.44
C PRO A 988 19.72 26.98 -1.95
N PHE A 989 19.56 25.83 -2.60
CA PHE A 989 20.69 25.08 -3.14
C PHE A 989 21.52 25.91 -4.13
N GLU A 990 22.82 25.63 -4.21
CA GLU A 990 23.72 26.30 -5.15
C GLU A 990 23.27 26.07 -6.60
N GLN A 991 23.52 27.08 -7.45
CA GLN A 991 23.24 27.01 -8.89
C GLN A 991 24.16 26.00 -9.57
N PHE A 992 23.78 25.51 -10.75
CA PHE A 992 24.69 24.70 -11.56
C PHE A 992 25.90 25.55 -11.98
N PRO A 993 27.14 25.02 -11.92
CA PRO A 993 28.34 25.79 -12.30
C PRO A 993 28.32 26.14 -13.78
N GLU A 994 29.04 27.20 -14.18
CA GLU A 994 29.16 27.56 -15.59
C GLU A 994 30.16 26.64 -16.31
N GLY A 995 29.64 25.69 -17.08
CA GLY A 995 30.42 24.70 -17.84
C GLY A 995 30.09 23.26 -17.47
N GLU A 996 30.98 22.34 -17.86
CA GLU A 996 30.89 20.92 -17.55
C GLU A 996 31.26 20.61 -16.08
N LEU A 997 30.77 19.49 -15.56
CA LEU A 997 31.14 19.00 -14.24
C LEU A 997 32.47 18.22 -14.35
N HIS A 998 33.48 18.67 -13.60
CA HIS A 998 34.82 18.08 -13.62
C HIS A 998 35.17 17.46 -12.27
N GLY A 999 35.91 16.34 -12.31
CA GLY A 999 36.47 15.73 -11.10
C GLY A 999 35.43 15.16 -10.12
N LEU A 1000 34.21 14.83 -10.57
CA LEU A 1000 33.21 14.18 -9.73
C LEU A 1000 33.73 12.83 -9.24
N LYS A 1001 33.56 12.49 -7.96
CA LYS A 1001 33.91 11.16 -7.43
C LYS A 1001 32.71 10.23 -7.40
N VAL A 1002 32.90 8.96 -7.72
CA VAL A 1002 31.87 7.93 -7.48
C VAL A 1002 31.83 7.59 -5.99
N LEU A 1003 30.88 8.19 -5.26
CA LEU A 1003 30.65 7.93 -3.84
C LEU A 1003 30.25 6.47 -3.62
N TYR A 1004 29.37 5.95 -4.49
CA TYR A 1004 28.80 4.63 -4.32
C TYR A 1004 28.45 3.98 -5.65
N LYS A 1005 28.74 2.67 -5.75
CA LYS A 1005 28.18 1.77 -6.75
C LYS A 1005 27.17 0.87 -6.05
N VAL A 1006 25.89 1.17 -6.24
CA VAL A 1006 24.76 0.41 -5.65
C VAL A 1006 24.55 -0.87 -6.45
N LYS A 1007 24.31 -1.98 -5.75
CA LYS A 1007 23.95 -3.29 -6.31
C LYS A 1007 22.56 -3.73 -5.85
N GLY A 1008 21.82 -4.38 -6.74
CA GLY A 1008 20.44 -4.82 -6.48
C GLY A 1008 19.42 -3.69 -6.48
N GLN A 1009 18.22 -3.99 -5.99
CA GLN A 1009 17.09 -3.06 -5.95
C GLN A 1009 17.36 -1.93 -4.94
N CYS A 1010 17.24 -0.68 -5.37
CA CYS A 1010 17.39 0.49 -4.51
C CYS A 1010 16.09 1.31 -4.48
N THR A 1011 15.33 1.17 -3.39
CA THR A 1011 14.03 1.83 -3.18
C THR A 1011 14.18 3.19 -2.51
N THR A 1012 13.10 3.97 -2.43
CA THR A 1012 13.09 5.21 -1.63
C THR A 1012 13.34 4.99 -0.15
N ASP A 1013 13.03 3.80 0.39
CA ASP A 1013 13.36 3.42 1.77
C ASP A 1013 14.82 2.95 1.92
N THR A 1014 15.42 2.45 0.84
CA THR A 1014 16.86 2.18 0.73
C THR A 1014 17.67 3.48 0.73
N ILE A 1015 17.16 4.52 0.07
CA ILE A 1015 17.76 5.86 -0.03
C ILE A 1015 17.47 6.74 1.19
N SER A 1016 16.23 6.66 1.73
CA SER A 1016 15.71 7.58 2.74
C SER A 1016 14.76 6.85 3.69
N ALA A 1017 15.31 6.20 4.71
CA ALA A 1017 14.59 5.26 5.58
C ALA A 1017 13.44 5.90 6.38
N ALA A 1018 12.40 5.12 6.67
CA ALA A 1018 11.23 5.53 7.46
C ALA A 1018 11.43 5.32 8.98
N GLY A 1019 10.36 5.01 9.72
CA GLY A 1019 10.42 4.62 11.14
C GLY A 1019 10.99 5.74 12.03
N PRO A 1020 12.09 5.51 12.77
CA PRO A 1020 12.63 6.49 13.72
C PRO A 1020 13.04 7.82 13.07
N TRP A 1021 13.32 7.83 11.77
CA TRP A 1021 13.70 9.03 11.02
C TRP A 1021 12.52 9.98 10.72
N LEU A 1022 11.27 9.53 10.89
CA LEU A 1022 10.09 10.35 10.58
C LEU A 1022 10.00 11.63 11.43
N LYS A 1023 10.59 11.64 12.64
CA LYS A 1023 10.67 12.84 13.50
C LYS A 1023 11.52 13.97 12.90
N TYR A 1024 12.42 13.64 11.98
CA TYR A 1024 13.37 14.56 11.33
C TYR A 1024 12.89 15.08 9.97
N LYS A 1025 11.64 14.84 9.58
CA LYS A 1025 11.10 15.27 8.27
C LYS A 1025 11.21 16.77 8.00
N GLY A 1026 11.17 17.60 9.04
CA GLY A 1026 11.36 19.05 8.96
C GLY A 1026 12.82 19.51 9.07
N HIS A 1027 13.78 18.62 9.31
CA HIS A 1027 15.17 18.96 9.59
C HIS A 1027 16.12 18.25 8.62
N LEU A 1028 16.36 18.88 7.47
CA LEU A 1028 17.12 18.26 6.37
C LEU A 1028 18.53 17.73 6.76
N PRO A 1029 19.34 18.40 7.62
CA PRO A 1029 20.61 17.84 8.07
C PRO A 1029 20.44 16.51 8.83
N ASN A 1030 19.71 16.49 9.95
CA ASN A 1030 19.47 15.28 10.75
C ASN A 1030 18.84 14.12 9.97
N ILE A 1031 17.95 14.37 9.00
CA ILE A 1031 17.43 13.28 8.17
C ILE A 1031 18.43 12.84 7.10
N ALA A 1032 19.35 13.71 6.63
CA ALA A 1032 20.40 13.33 5.68
C ALA A 1032 21.44 12.34 6.27
N GLU A 1033 21.55 12.23 7.59
CA GLU A 1033 22.30 11.16 8.27
C GLU A 1033 21.73 9.74 8.00
N ASN A 1034 20.62 9.61 7.25
CA ASN A 1034 20.07 8.34 6.76
C ASN A 1034 20.25 8.10 5.25
N THR A 1035 20.99 8.97 4.55
CA THR A 1035 21.17 8.86 3.09
C THR A 1035 21.79 7.53 2.69
N LEU A 1036 21.06 6.76 1.87
CA LEU A 1036 21.49 5.47 1.31
C LEU A 1036 21.80 4.37 2.35
N ILE A 1037 21.40 4.49 3.62
CA ILE A 1037 21.77 3.49 4.65
C ILE A 1037 21.18 2.08 4.45
N GLY A 1038 20.27 1.89 3.49
CA GLY A 1038 19.84 0.55 3.06
C GLY A 1038 20.63 -0.02 1.87
N ALA A 1039 21.48 0.77 1.22
CA ALA A 1039 22.12 0.41 -0.04
C ALA A 1039 23.28 -0.57 0.15
N ILE A 1040 23.43 -1.48 -0.81
CA ILE A 1040 24.44 -2.54 -0.83
C ILE A 1040 25.59 -2.14 -1.75
N ASN A 1041 26.81 -2.22 -1.23
CA ASN A 1041 28.04 -1.98 -1.98
C ASN A 1041 28.23 -3.03 -3.08
N ALA A 1042 28.39 -2.62 -4.34
CA ALA A 1042 28.56 -3.57 -5.44
C ALA A 1042 29.86 -4.38 -5.38
N ALA A 1043 30.94 -3.81 -4.82
CA ALA A 1043 32.25 -4.46 -4.73
C ALA A 1043 32.36 -5.40 -3.52
N THR A 1044 31.85 -5.00 -2.34
CA THR A 1044 31.99 -5.79 -1.11
C THR A 1044 30.74 -6.55 -0.66
N GLY A 1045 29.56 -6.20 -1.19
CA GLY A 1045 28.28 -6.76 -0.75
C GLY A 1045 27.81 -6.27 0.63
N GLU A 1046 28.51 -5.33 1.26
CA GLU A 1046 28.12 -4.79 2.57
C GLU A 1046 27.09 -3.66 2.46
N THR A 1047 26.12 -3.64 3.38
CA THR A 1047 25.10 -2.58 3.49
C THR A 1047 25.63 -1.39 4.28
N ASN A 1048 25.35 -0.17 3.82
CA ASN A 1048 25.81 1.09 4.44
C ASN A 1048 27.33 1.15 4.72
N VAL A 1049 28.13 0.55 3.85
CA VAL A 1049 29.60 0.61 3.93
C VAL A 1049 30.14 1.26 2.67
N ALA A 1050 30.74 2.43 2.85
CA ALA A 1050 31.53 3.13 1.86
C ALA A 1050 33.03 3.02 2.18
N TYR A 1051 33.85 3.26 1.16
CA TYR A 1051 35.30 3.30 1.24
C TYR A 1051 35.77 4.62 0.61
N ASP A 1052 36.72 5.28 1.24
CA ASP A 1052 37.35 6.50 0.70
C ASP A 1052 38.63 6.16 -0.09
N GLU A 1053 39.27 7.14 -0.73
CA GLU A 1053 40.45 6.96 -1.59
C GLU A 1053 41.68 6.39 -0.86
N ASP A 1054 41.78 6.58 0.46
CA ASP A 1054 42.81 6.00 1.32
C ASP A 1054 42.49 4.55 1.77
N GLY A 1055 41.35 4.01 1.35
CA GLY A 1055 40.84 2.70 1.77
C GLY A 1055 40.19 2.71 3.17
N SER A 1056 40.05 3.87 3.82
CA SER A 1056 39.33 3.97 5.09
C SER A 1056 37.84 3.66 4.93
N LYS A 1057 37.26 3.06 5.97
CA LYS A 1057 35.89 2.53 5.98
C LYS A 1057 34.99 3.37 6.88
N THR A 1058 33.83 3.72 6.35
CA THR A 1058 32.85 4.62 6.98
C THR A 1058 31.45 4.33 6.40
N SER A 1059 30.40 4.88 6.98
CA SER A 1059 29.06 4.82 6.39
C SER A 1059 28.92 5.78 5.20
N ILE A 1060 27.86 5.57 4.40
CA ILE A 1060 27.61 6.36 3.20
C ILE A 1060 27.34 7.86 3.51
N PRO A 1061 26.49 8.23 4.49
CA PRO A 1061 26.24 9.64 4.80
C PRO A 1061 27.47 10.33 5.42
N GLU A 1062 28.25 9.63 6.26
CA GLU A 1062 29.51 10.16 6.81
C GLU A 1062 30.52 10.49 5.71
N LEU A 1063 30.73 9.60 4.72
CA LEU A 1063 31.65 9.85 3.62
C LEU A 1063 31.18 11.02 2.74
N ALA A 1064 29.89 11.06 2.40
CA ALA A 1064 29.31 12.15 1.62
C ALA A 1064 29.44 13.51 2.34
N LYS A 1065 29.28 13.52 3.68
CA LYS A 1065 29.49 14.69 4.54
C LYS A 1065 30.95 15.12 4.58
N LYS A 1066 31.89 14.19 4.77
CA LYS A 1066 33.35 14.43 4.70
C LYS A 1066 33.75 15.05 3.36
N TRP A 1067 33.28 14.49 2.24
CA TRP A 1067 33.56 15.00 0.91
C TRP A 1067 32.92 16.38 0.67
N LYS A 1068 31.69 16.63 1.15
CA LYS A 1068 31.08 17.97 1.12
C LYS A 1068 31.92 19.00 1.88
N GLU A 1069 32.39 18.68 3.09
CA GLU A 1069 33.25 19.55 3.89
C GLU A 1069 34.62 19.83 3.22
N GLN A 1070 35.05 18.95 2.31
CA GLN A 1070 36.25 19.09 1.48
C GLN A 1070 36.00 19.79 0.12
N GLY A 1071 34.74 20.11 -0.22
CA GLY A 1071 34.36 20.65 -1.54
C GLY A 1071 34.35 19.62 -2.67
N GLN A 1072 34.43 18.32 -2.37
CA GLN A 1072 34.44 17.24 -3.35
C GLN A 1072 33.00 16.84 -3.73
N HIS A 1073 32.57 17.27 -4.91
CA HIS A 1073 31.29 16.84 -5.50
C HIS A 1073 31.33 15.38 -5.96
N TRP A 1074 30.18 14.72 -5.94
CA TRP A 1074 30.10 13.28 -6.18
C TRP A 1074 28.85 12.84 -6.94
N LEU A 1075 28.88 11.57 -7.35
CA LEU A 1075 27.79 10.86 -8.00
C LEU A 1075 27.59 9.45 -7.45
N VAL A 1076 26.42 8.87 -7.70
CA VAL A 1076 26.11 7.47 -7.42
C VAL A 1076 25.87 6.71 -8.72
N VAL A 1077 26.49 5.53 -8.86
CA VAL A 1077 26.24 4.57 -9.94
C VAL A 1077 25.25 3.52 -9.43
N ALA A 1078 24.20 3.23 -10.20
CA ALA A 1078 23.10 2.35 -9.78
C ALA A 1078 22.63 1.38 -10.88
N GLU A 1079 21.91 0.34 -10.46
CA GLU A 1079 21.29 -0.63 -11.36
C GLU A 1079 19.95 -0.13 -11.93
N ASP A 1080 18.99 -1.03 -12.17
CA ASP A 1080 17.69 -0.74 -12.75
C ASP A 1080 16.65 -0.30 -11.70
N ASN A 1081 15.68 0.49 -12.13
CA ASN A 1081 14.57 1.04 -11.34
C ASN A 1081 14.99 1.79 -10.06
N TYR A 1082 16.10 2.54 -10.10
CA TYR A 1082 16.60 3.29 -8.95
C TYR A 1082 15.57 4.30 -8.43
N GLY A 1083 15.31 4.25 -7.13
CA GLY A 1083 14.31 5.08 -6.46
C GLY A 1083 12.88 4.51 -6.46
N GLU A 1084 12.70 3.20 -6.64
CA GLU A 1084 11.37 2.56 -6.58
C GLU A 1084 10.65 2.82 -5.24
N GLY A 1085 9.33 3.01 -5.28
CA GLY A 1085 8.50 3.03 -4.07
C GLY A 1085 7.82 4.36 -3.81
N SER A 1086 7.97 4.89 -2.58
CA SER A 1086 7.15 5.98 -2.07
C SER A 1086 7.58 7.36 -2.60
N ALA A 1087 6.64 8.30 -2.72
CA ALA A 1087 6.86 9.63 -3.29
C ALA A 1087 7.67 10.61 -2.36
N ARG A 1088 8.67 10.12 -1.62
CA ARG A 1088 9.50 10.94 -0.72
C ARG A 1088 10.47 11.80 -1.52
N GLU A 1089 10.30 13.11 -1.41
CA GLU A 1089 11.26 14.11 -1.87
C GLU A 1089 12.58 14.10 -1.10
N HIS A 1090 12.57 13.66 0.17
CA HIS A 1090 13.76 13.50 1.01
C HIS A 1090 14.86 12.69 0.30
N ALA A 1091 14.49 11.60 -0.39
CA ALA A 1091 15.42 10.78 -1.16
C ALA A 1091 16.16 11.53 -2.29
N ALA A 1092 15.69 12.71 -2.72
CA ALA A 1092 16.40 13.60 -3.64
C ALA A 1092 17.06 14.80 -2.91
N LEU A 1093 16.40 15.33 -1.87
CA LEU A 1093 16.94 16.42 -1.05
C LEU A 1093 18.23 16.03 -0.32
N GLN A 1094 18.33 14.82 0.24
CA GLN A 1094 19.48 14.43 1.06
C GLN A 1094 20.75 14.23 0.22
N PRO A 1095 20.73 13.53 -0.94
CA PRO A 1095 21.88 13.52 -1.86
C PRO A 1095 22.32 14.93 -2.29
N ARG A 1096 21.37 15.81 -2.64
CA ARG A 1096 21.68 17.19 -3.03
C ARG A 1096 22.31 17.99 -1.88
N TYR A 1097 21.77 17.84 -0.66
CA TYR A 1097 22.28 18.48 0.55
C TYR A 1097 23.68 18.00 0.93
N LEU A 1098 23.99 16.72 0.71
CA LEU A 1098 25.30 16.13 0.95
C LEU A 1098 26.29 16.32 -0.22
N GLY A 1099 25.99 17.19 -1.19
CA GLY A 1099 26.93 17.59 -2.25
C GLY A 1099 26.91 16.75 -3.53
N GLY A 1100 25.99 15.78 -3.64
CA GLY A 1100 25.80 14.97 -4.83
C GLY A 1100 25.17 15.75 -5.98
N GLN A 1101 25.74 15.65 -7.18
CA GLN A 1101 25.31 16.40 -8.36
C GLN A 1101 24.70 15.52 -9.45
N VAL A 1102 25.11 14.25 -9.55
CA VAL A 1102 24.67 13.31 -10.61
C VAL A 1102 24.24 11.98 -10.00
N ILE A 1103 23.22 11.35 -10.56
CA ILE A 1103 22.94 9.92 -10.35
C ILE A 1103 22.97 9.24 -11.73
N LEU A 1104 23.73 8.16 -11.86
CA LEU A 1104 23.91 7.41 -13.12
C LEU A 1104 23.38 5.97 -12.96
N ALA A 1105 22.21 5.68 -13.55
CA ALA A 1105 21.49 4.43 -13.34
C ALA A 1105 21.32 3.61 -14.65
N LYS A 1106 20.97 2.32 -14.55
CA LYS A 1106 20.48 1.55 -15.71
C LYS A 1106 19.04 1.95 -16.09
N SER A 1107 18.24 2.35 -15.09
CA SER A 1107 16.96 3.06 -15.23
C SER A 1107 16.48 3.65 -13.89
N PHE A 1108 15.50 4.56 -13.91
CA PHE A 1108 14.92 5.20 -12.73
C PHE A 1108 13.43 4.89 -12.56
N ALA A 1109 12.95 4.95 -11.32
CA ALA A 1109 11.53 5.06 -11.03
C ALA A 1109 11.02 6.49 -11.25
N ARG A 1110 9.94 6.66 -12.03
CA ARG A 1110 9.41 7.95 -12.52
C ARG A 1110 9.37 9.09 -11.48
N ILE A 1111 8.81 8.84 -10.29
CA ILE A 1111 8.61 9.89 -9.29
C ILE A 1111 9.96 10.34 -8.70
N HIS A 1112 10.87 9.39 -8.45
CA HIS A 1112 12.21 9.72 -7.95
C HIS A 1112 13.03 10.47 -9.00
N GLU A 1113 12.94 10.09 -10.28
CA GLU A 1113 13.57 10.82 -11.39
C GLU A 1113 13.10 12.29 -11.45
N THR A 1114 11.79 12.54 -11.32
CA THR A 1114 11.23 13.91 -11.22
C THR A 1114 11.76 14.65 -9.99
N ASN A 1115 11.80 14.00 -8.82
CA ASN A 1115 12.31 14.61 -7.59
C ASN A 1115 13.78 15.00 -7.69
N LEU A 1116 14.64 14.18 -8.30
CA LEU A 1116 16.06 14.50 -8.54
C LEU A 1116 16.19 15.80 -9.36
N LYS A 1117 15.50 15.88 -10.50
CA LYS A 1117 15.50 17.07 -11.38
C LYS A 1117 15.00 18.33 -10.65
N LYS A 1118 13.94 18.20 -9.83
CA LYS A 1118 13.40 19.32 -9.03
C LYS A 1118 14.41 19.86 -8.01
N GLN A 1119 15.23 18.99 -7.41
CA GLN A 1119 16.30 19.40 -6.49
C GLN A 1119 17.64 19.69 -7.19
N GLY A 1120 17.64 19.83 -8.53
CA GLY A 1120 18.83 20.18 -9.30
C GLY A 1120 19.89 19.08 -9.43
N VAL A 1121 19.59 17.85 -9.01
CA VAL A 1121 20.45 16.67 -9.26
C VAL A 1121 20.16 16.16 -10.67
N VAL A 1122 21.22 15.77 -11.40
CA VAL A 1122 21.10 15.31 -12.80
C VAL A 1122 20.91 13.78 -12.84
N PRO A 1123 19.73 13.24 -13.19
CA PRO A 1123 19.57 11.83 -13.52
C PRO A 1123 20.08 11.56 -14.93
N LEU A 1124 21.07 10.68 -15.03
CA LEU A 1124 21.63 10.15 -16.28
C LEU A 1124 21.41 8.63 -16.33
N THR A 1125 21.20 8.09 -17.53
CA THR A 1125 21.04 6.65 -17.74
C THR A 1125 22.03 6.13 -18.78
N PHE A 1126 22.57 4.93 -18.61
CA PHE A 1126 23.54 4.38 -19.56
C PHE A 1126 22.95 4.21 -20.97
N LEU A 1127 23.74 4.49 -22.03
CA LEU A 1127 23.37 4.07 -23.39
C LEU A 1127 23.36 2.53 -23.47
N ASN A 1128 24.42 1.89 -22.95
CA ASN A 1128 24.59 0.44 -22.86
C ASN A 1128 24.65 0.03 -21.38
N LYS A 1129 23.77 -0.86 -20.90
CA LYS A 1129 23.66 -1.18 -19.46
C LYS A 1129 24.89 -1.89 -18.89
N GLU A 1130 25.69 -2.51 -19.76
CA GLU A 1130 26.96 -3.15 -19.48
C GLU A 1130 28.04 -2.14 -19.02
N ASP A 1131 27.91 -0.85 -19.34
CA ASP A 1131 28.88 0.16 -18.91
C ASP A 1131 28.88 0.40 -17.39
N TYR A 1132 27.80 0.03 -16.69
CA TYR A 1132 27.76 -0.07 -15.22
C TYR A 1132 28.85 -0.99 -14.66
N ASP A 1133 29.16 -2.09 -15.35
CA ASP A 1133 30.14 -3.07 -14.87
C ASP A 1133 31.58 -2.52 -14.96
N ARG A 1134 31.80 -1.42 -15.70
CA ARG A 1134 33.11 -0.78 -15.93
C ARG A 1134 33.48 0.33 -14.94
N ILE A 1135 32.49 0.96 -14.28
CA ILE A 1135 32.70 2.10 -13.37
C ILE A 1135 32.62 1.61 -11.93
N ASP A 1136 33.53 2.01 -11.05
CA ASP A 1136 33.63 1.57 -9.65
C ASP A 1136 33.63 2.76 -8.66
N ALA A 1137 33.55 2.48 -7.36
CA ALA A 1137 33.67 3.52 -6.33
C ALA A 1137 35.08 4.15 -6.35
N CYS A 1138 35.18 5.42 -5.95
CA CYS A 1138 36.38 6.26 -6.02
C CYS A 1138 36.91 6.59 -7.42
N ASP A 1139 36.31 6.04 -8.50
CA ASP A 1139 36.56 6.55 -9.86
C ASP A 1139 36.25 8.04 -9.95
N SER A 1140 37.00 8.75 -10.79
CA SER A 1140 36.72 10.15 -11.12
C SER A 1140 35.95 10.25 -12.44
N MET A 1141 35.04 11.22 -12.57
CA MET A 1141 34.21 11.42 -13.75
C MET A 1141 34.15 12.89 -14.15
N ASP A 1142 34.37 13.16 -15.43
CA ASP A 1142 34.04 14.43 -16.10
C ASP A 1142 32.77 14.24 -16.94
N THR A 1143 31.95 15.29 -17.09
CA THR A 1143 30.87 15.32 -18.09
C THR A 1143 31.33 15.97 -19.39
N GLU A 1144 30.77 15.53 -20.51
CA GLU A 1144 31.04 16.08 -21.84
C GLU A 1144 29.71 16.28 -22.58
N GLY A 1145 29.30 17.52 -22.81
CA GLY A 1145 28.05 17.89 -23.49
C GLY A 1145 26.85 18.13 -22.57
N LEU A 1146 26.97 17.91 -21.25
CA LEU A 1146 25.87 18.16 -20.29
C LEU A 1146 25.53 19.65 -20.22
N TRP A 1147 26.53 20.54 -20.25
CA TRP A 1147 26.29 21.99 -20.24
C TRP A 1147 25.53 22.42 -21.48
N ASP A 1148 25.99 22.00 -22.66
CA ASP A 1148 25.33 22.34 -23.92
C ASP A 1148 23.91 21.78 -24.00
N VAL A 1149 23.65 20.55 -23.51
CA VAL A 1149 22.29 19.99 -23.42
C VAL A 1149 21.40 20.81 -22.49
N LEU A 1150 21.89 21.24 -21.32
CA LEU A 1150 21.14 22.10 -20.40
C LEU A 1150 20.83 23.47 -21.02
N LYS A 1151 21.78 24.08 -21.72
CA LYS A 1151 21.60 25.36 -22.43
C LYS A 1151 20.64 25.23 -23.62
N ASN A 1152 20.75 24.15 -24.39
CA ASN A 1152 19.94 23.84 -25.58
C ASN A 1152 18.62 23.12 -25.25
N HIS A 1153 18.09 23.30 -24.04
CA HIS A 1153 16.74 22.88 -23.65
C HIS A 1153 16.48 21.36 -23.73
N GLY A 1154 17.50 20.55 -23.45
CA GLY A 1154 17.40 19.09 -23.51
C GLY A 1154 17.65 18.53 -24.92
N GLN A 1155 18.43 19.24 -25.76
CA GLN A 1155 18.83 18.79 -27.10
C GLN A 1155 20.35 18.65 -27.17
N GLY A 1156 20.82 17.49 -27.63
CA GLY A 1156 22.24 17.14 -27.77
C GLY A 1156 22.51 15.70 -27.32
N GLU A 1157 23.79 15.36 -27.19
CA GLU A 1157 24.26 14.08 -26.63
C GLU A 1157 25.11 14.37 -25.39
N ILE A 1158 25.11 13.45 -24.43
CA ILE A 1158 25.95 13.55 -23.23
C ILE A 1158 26.85 12.32 -23.18
N ASN A 1159 28.14 12.56 -22.98
CA ASN A 1159 29.10 11.54 -22.60
C ASN A 1159 29.59 11.79 -21.17
N VAL A 1160 30.07 10.73 -20.52
CA VAL A 1160 30.84 10.86 -19.29
C VAL A 1160 32.19 10.19 -19.46
N LYS A 1161 33.25 10.92 -19.11
CA LYS A 1161 34.63 10.45 -19.19
C LYS A 1161 35.06 9.97 -17.80
N VAL A 1162 35.23 8.67 -17.67
CA VAL A 1162 35.61 8.01 -16.42
C VAL A 1162 37.12 7.85 -16.39
N THR A 1163 37.74 8.19 -15.27
CA THR A 1163 39.18 8.04 -15.01
C THR A 1163 39.38 7.21 -13.74
N LYS A 1164 40.00 6.04 -13.91
CA LYS A 1164 40.35 5.11 -12.84
C LYS A 1164 41.50 5.66 -11.97
N PRO A 1165 41.66 5.21 -10.71
CA PRO A 1165 42.78 5.61 -9.84
C PRO A 1165 44.19 5.28 -10.38
N ASN A 1166 44.31 4.38 -11.37
CA ASN A 1166 45.58 4.08 -12.06
C ASN A 1166 45.92 5.07 -13.20
N GLY A 1167 45.06 6.05 -13.49
CA GLY A 1167 45.20 7.01 -14.60
C GLY A 1167 44.65 6.54 -15.95
N GLU A 1168 44.11 5.32 -16.04
CA GLU A 1168 43.39 4.84 -17.21
C GLU A 1168 42.05 5.59 -17.34
N SER A 1169 41.69 6.00 -18.57
CA SER A 1169 40.42 6.70 -18.79
C SER A 1169 39.69 6.20 -20.05
N PHE A 1170 38.37 6.26 -19.99
CA PHE A 1170 37.47 5.84 -21.06
C PHE A 1170 36.19 6.66 -21.06
N VAL A 1171 35.54 6.75 -22.22
CA VAL A 1171 34.26 7.46 -22.38
C VAL A 1171 33.11 6.46 -22.31
N VAL A 1172 32.02 6.86 -21.67
CA VAL A 1172 30.73 6.16 -21.59
C VAL A 1172 29.63 7.08 -22.11
N PRO A 1173 28.93 6.74 -23.20
CA PRO A 1173 27.77 7.48 -23.68
C PRO A 1173 26.55 7.27 -22.78
N VAL A 1174 25.79 8.34 -22.51
CA VAL A 1174 24.62 8.32 -21.62
C VAL A 1174 23.41 9.06 -22.22
N LYS A 1175 22.24 8.83 -21.63
CA LYS A 1175 20.93 9.36 -22.01
C LYS A 1175 20.34 10.15 -20.85
N HIS A 1176 19.49 11.12 -21.16
CA HIS A 1176 18.69 11.88 -20.20
C HIS A 1176 17.24 11.98 -20.69
N THR A 1177 16.33 12.35 -19.78
CA THR A 1177 14.89 12.56 -20.06
C THR A 1177 14.46 14.01 -19.75
N LEU A 1178 15.42 14.94 -19.72
CA LEU A 1178 15.22 16.34 -19.34
C LEU A 1178 14.37 17.09 -20.37
N SER A 1179 13.26 17.68 -19.91
CA SER A 1179 12.51 18.69 -20.66
C SER A 1179 13.17 20.07 -20.57
N LYS A 1180 12.78 21.00 -21.45
CA LYS A 1180 13.20 22.42 -21.42
C LYS A 1180 13.09 23.05 -20.02
N ASP A 1181 11.97 22.81 -19.34
CA ASP A 1181 11.70 23.36 -18.01
C ASP A 1181 12.58 22.68 -16.95
N GLN A 1182 12.80 21.37 -17.05
CA GLN A 1182 13.67 20.59 -16.16
C GLN A 1182 15.16 20.96 -16.31
N CYS A 1183 15.63 21.30 -17.52
CA CYS A 1183 16.95 21.91 -17.71
C CYS A 1183 17.07 23.26 -16.97
N GLY A 1184 16.00 24.06 -16.98
CA GLY A 1184 15.93 25.31 -16.21
C GLY A 1184 15.99 25.11 -14.70
N PHE A 1185 15.37 24.05 -14.17
CA PHE A 1185 15.43 23.69 -12.75
C PHE A 1185 16.88 23.35 -12.33
N ILE A 1186 17.56 22.51 -13.12
CA ILE A 1186 18.96 22.12 -12.88
C ILE A 1186 19.87 23.35 -12.93
N LEU A 1187 19.82 24.15 -14.01
CA LEU A 1187 20.63 25.36 -14.15
C LEU A 1187 20.43 26.36 -13.00
N ALA A 1188 19.23 26.47 -12.46
CA ALA A 1188 18.94 27.35 -11.32
C ALA A 1188 19.40 26.76 -9.97
N GLY A 1189 19.81 25.49 -9.90
CA GLY A 1189 20.16 24.76 -8.67
C GLY A 1189 18.99 24.01 -8.03
N SER A 1190 17.75 24.41 -8.34
CA SER A 1190 16.50 23.71 -8.06
C SER A 1190 15.35 24.33 -8.86
N ALA A 1191 14.20 23.65 -8.94
CA ALA A 1191 12.96 24.23 -9.46
C ALA A 1191 12.54 25.47 -8.64
N LEU A 1192 12.65 25.40 -7.32
CA LEU A 1192 12.30 26.46 -6.38
C LEU A 1192 13.15 27.73 -6.62
N ASN A 1193 14.44 27.55 -6.89
CA ASN A 1193 15.35 28.65 -7.23
C ASN A 1193 14.96 29.34 -8.55
N LEU A 1194 14.52 28.58 -9.55
CA LEU A 1194 14.04 29.15 -10.82
C LEU A 1194 12.76 29.98 -10.61
N LEU A 1195 11.86 29.47 -9.77
CA LEU A 1195 10.58 30.11 -9.44
C LEU A 1195 10.82 31.40 -8.62
N ALA A 1196 11.72 31.36 -7.63
CA ALA A 1196 12.17 32.54 -6.88
C ALA A 1196 12.82 33.61 -7.75
N LYS A 1197 13.58 33.22 -8.78
CA LYS A 1197 14.16 34.16 -9.77
C LYS A 1197 13.10 34.82 -10.64
N ARG A 1198 12.13 34.06 -11.16
CA ARG A 1198 11.04 34.56 -12.03
C ARG A 1198 10.12 35.60 -11.38
N GLN A 1199 10.10 35.66 -10.04
CA GLN A 1199 9.20 36.53 -9.26
C GLN A 1199 9.89 37.76 -8.66
N LYS A 1200 11.19 37.96 -8.92
CA LYS A 1200 11.85 39.24 -8.67
C LYS A 1200 11.62 40.17 -9.88
N PRO A 1201 11.14 41.41 -9.68
CA PRO A 1201 11.22 42.41 -10.74
C PRO A 1201 12.68 42.73 -11.07
N GLU A 1202 12.96 42.99 -12.35
CA GLU A 1202 14.25 43.52 -12.83
C GLU A 1202 14.47 44.99 -12.45
#